data_AF-A0A914B3X7-F1
#
_entry.id   AF-A0A914B3X7-F1
#
_cell.length_a   1.000
_cell.length_b   1.000
_cell.length_c   1.000
_cell.angle_alpha   90.00
_cell.angle_beta   90.00
_cell.angle_gamma   90.00
#
_symmetry.space_group_name_H-M   'P 1'
#
loop_
_entity.id
_entity.type
_entity.pdbx_description
1 polymer ?
#
loop_
_entity_poly.entity_id
_entity_poly.type
_entity_poly.pdbx_seq_one_letter_code
_entity_poly.pdbx_strand_id
1 'polypeptide(L)'
;MCLQPYAYCDGVWDCIYGEDEQNCVNVTCGMEQYLCQGRQRCIPYESICDGTVDCIPFRDDEENCEYHGRPAGCESLMVGELLYVECKHGWNASTVGNLVQITHSLELSGGSVPILEGGLFKRLGMLRKLSLRNNNISRIELNAFTELKNMTSLDISENNIQELPGDIFRELTMLLELAIRSVPVQFIRANAFAGLTHLQKLVLMRGNGTANAISSSLYDRATEVEDRALSDLLSLQKVYVDDHRLCCDFRSVLPDDNQCINIQLQSPLFNCGRLMPNTVLQVFMWILGCSALIGNLLVIAWRIREDSGKGSKYVHSFLVLNLAMSDLLMGVYMVIIATVDVIKKEEYYLTATEWRKSALCKAAGVISVMSSEASVFFITLISVDRYLCIVHPFSRVRLRERSVWVSTASIWIASLVASLVPTLLVTGDSDIYGLSDVCIGLPLLTRPDSYTFTEADVGSSLGNDTYLIPRPVGSRPTWSYSIVLFLGINFLCLLTIAVCYASIFVKVKRSIRRVRQHSHRDEEIKMASKMAVIVGSDCLCWMPVIILGILSQTSAIRIQPDVYAWLVVFVLPINSSLNPYLYTIVTAVSRRRQANWSSSRRSSHKPEKTLNNDVPMERRADSGCWTITTPTATPTATPTTTPTSSIYRGNFEHM
;
A
#
# COMPACT_ATOMS: atom_id res chain seq x y z
N MET A 1 52.92 -63.56 -16.22
CA MET A 1 52.81 -62.08 -16.20
C MET A 1 51.33 -61.78 -16.12
N CYS A 2 50.87 -60.98 -15.16
CA CYS A 2 49.46 -60.58 -15.13
C CYS A 2 49.32 -59.38 -16.05
N LEU A 3 48.63 -59.56 -17.17
CA LEU A 3 48.27 -58.47 -18.07
C LEU A 3 47.15 -57.63 -17.44
N GLN A 4 47.21 -56.33 -17.69
CA GLN A 4 46.11 -55.44 -17.36
C GLN A 4 44.94 -55.73 -18.32
N PRO A 5 43.67 -55.51 -17.93
CA PRO A 5 42.51 -55.85 -18.77
C PRO A 5 42.49 -55.19 -20.16
N TYR A 6 43.19 -54.06 -20.34
CA TYR A 6 43.31 -53.38 -21.63
C TYR A 6 44.31 -54.03 -22.59
N ALA A 7 45.18 -54.92 -22.09
CA ALA A 7 46.20 -55.65 -22.84
C ALA A 7 45.70 -57.06 -23.23
N TYR A 8 44.38 -57.26 -23.28
CA TYR A 8 43.75 -58.49 -23.73
C TYR A 8 42.97 -58.17 -25.01
N CYS A 9 43.28 -58.86 -26.11
CA CYS A 9 42.72 -58.58 -27.43
C CYS A 9 43.00 -57.15 -27.91
N ASP A 10 44.21 -56.66 -27.70
CA ASP A 10 44.64 -55.33 -28.13
C ASP A 10 45.45 -55.35 -29.43
N GLY A 11 45.61 -56.52 -30.06
CA GLY A 11 46.35 -56.70 -31.30
C GLY A 11 47.87 -56.70 -31.14
N VAL A 12 48.37 -56.62 -29.90
CA VAL A 12 49.80 -56.71 -29.55
C VAL A 12 50.04 -58.01 -28.79
N TRP A 13 51.12 -58.71 -29.10
CA TRP A 13 51.50 -59.89 -28.33
C TRP A 13 52.26 -59.46 -27.08
N ASP A 14 51.50 -59.14 -26.02
CA ASP A 14 52.07 -58.85 -24.70
C ASP A 14 52.41 -60.15 -23.95
N CYS A 15 51.76 -61.27 -24.30
CA CYS A 15 52.20 -62.61 -23.90
C CYS A 15 53.24 -63.20 -24.86
N ILE A 16 54.22 -63.93 -24.29
CA ILE A 16 55.35 -64.56 -25.02
C ILE A 16 54.90 -65.45 -26.19
N TYR A 17 53.71 -66.06 -26.09
CA TYR A 17 53.11 -66.92 -27.12
C TYR A 17 51.84 -66.34 -27.76
N GLY A 18 51.54 -65.05 -27.54
CA GLY A 18 50.36 -64.38 -28.10
C GLY A 18 49.03 -64.97 -27.66
N GLU A 19 48.95 -65.51 -26.43
CA GLU A 19 47.75 -66.13 -25.86
C GLU A 19 46.64 -65.11 -25.55
N ASP A 20 47.04 -63.87 -25.27
CA ASP A 20 46.23 -62.68 -25.10
C ASP A 20 45.44 -62.29 -26.37
N GLU A 21 45.95 -62.68 -27.54
CA GLU A 21 45.31 -62.42 -28.84
C GLU A 21 44.61 -63.65 -29.42
N GLN A 22 44.54 -64.74 -28.66
CA GLN A 22 43.88 -65.97 -29.08
C GLN A 22 42.49 -66.05 -28.43
N ASN A 23 41.46 -66.27 -29.26
CA ASN A 23 40.06 -66.50 -28.84
C ASN A 23 39.26 -65.25 -28.42
N CYS A 24 39.51 -64.09 -29.04
CA CYS A 24 38.77 -62.85 -28.87
C CYS A 24 37.36 -62.90 -29.50
N VAL A 25 36.37 -63.45 -28.77
CA VAL A 25 34.98 -63.50 -29.24
C VAL A 25 34.07 -62.72 -28.29
N ASN A 26 33.52 -61.60 -28.78
CA ASN A 26 32.68 -60.63 -28.06
C ASN A 26 33.37 -59.95 -26.87
N VAL A 27 34.29 -59.02 -27.16
CA VAL A 27 34.82 -58.08 -26.16
C VAL A 27 33.70 -57.12 -25.72
N THR A 28 33.46 -57.01 -24.41
CA THR A 28 32.58 -56.00 -23.81
C THR A 28 33.43 -54.93 -23.15
N CYS A 29 33.40 -53.71 -23.68
CA CYS A 29 34.14 -52.58 -23.15
C CYS A 29 33.56 -52.08 -21.82
N GLY A 30 34.41 -51.48 -20.98
CA GLY A 30 33.98 -50.74 -19.80
C GLY A 30 33.20 -49.47 -20.17
N MET A 31 32.60 -48.80 -19.18
CA MET A 31 31.75 -47.61 -19.41
C MET A 31 32.51 -46.41 -20.02
N GLU A 32 33.84 -46.43 -20.02
CA GLU A 32 34.73 -45.35 -20.48
C GLU A 32 35.50 -45.72 -21.77
N GLN A 33 35.12 -46.81 -22.43
CA GLN A 33 35.83 -47.34 -23.59
C GLN A 33 34.88 -47.53 -24.79
N TYR A 34 35.35 -47.13 -25.96
CA TYR A 34 34.69 -47.33 -27.25
C TYR A 34 35.09 -48.68 -27.85
N LEU A 35 34.10 -49.42 -28.36
CA LEU A 35 34.30 -50.73 -28.98
C LEU A 35 34.49 -50.56 -30.48
N CYS A 36 35.67 -50.90 -30.98
CA CYS A 36 35.98 -50.84 -32.41
C CYS A 36 35.07 -51.75 -33.24
N GLN A 37 34.77 -51.34 -34.47
CA GLN A 37 33.98 -52.09 -35.43
C GLN A 37 34.66 -53.44 -35.71
N GLY A 38 33.93 -54.54 -35.47
CA GLY A 38 34.48 -55.90 -35.46
C GLY A 38 34.60 -56.54 -34.07
N ARG A 39 34.32 -55.79 -32.99
CA ARG A 39 34.28 -56.26 -31.59
C ARG A 39 35.57 -56.93 -31.09
N GLN A 40 36.71 -56.49 -31.62
CA GLN A 40 38.01 -57.09 -31.28
C GLN A 40 38.80 -56.28 -30.27
N ARG A 41 38.60 -54.96 -30.17
CA ARG A 41 39.39 -54.06 -29.32
C ARG A 41 38.53 -52.95 -28.69
N CYS A 42 38.91 -52.52 -27.49
CA CYS A 42 38.35 -51.36 -26.79
C CYS A 42 39.40 -50.24 -26.74
N ILE A 43 39.04 -49.03 -27.18
CA ILE A 43 39.90 -47.85 -27.09
C ILE A 43 39.29 -46.83 -26.12
N PRO A 44 40.08 -45.98 -25.45
CA PRO A 44 39.54 -44.85 -24.69
C PRO A 44 38.72 -43.92 -25.60
N TYR A 45 37.68 -43.27 -25.07
CA TYR A 45 36.92 -42.29 -25.86
C TYR A 45 37.74 -41.09 -26.35
N GLU A 46 38.87 -40.81 -25.68
CA GLU A 46 39.83 -39.76 -26.07
C GLU A 46 40.57 -40.08 -27.38
N SER A 47 40.66 -41.37 -27.72
CA SER A 47 41.33 -41.92 -28.92
C SER A 47 40.44 -41.93 -30.16
N ILE A 48 39.29 -41.26 -30.13
CA ILE A 48 38.40 -41.15 -31.28
C ILE A 48 38.67 -39.83 -31.99
N CYS A 49 38.99 -39.88 -33.28
CA CYS A 49 39.26 -38.70 -34.11
C CYS A 49 40.39 -37.82 -33.56
N ASP A 50 41.39 -38.45 -32.95
CA ASP A 50 42.57 -37.81 -32.40
C ASP A 50 43.72 -37.70 -33.43
N GLY A 51 43.48 -38.20 -34.65
CA GLY A 51 44.43 -38.22 -35.76
C GLY A 51 45.33 -39.44 -35.75
N THR A 52 45.13 -40.38 -34.84
CA THR A 52 45.83 -41.65 -34.75
C THR A 52 44.87 -42.82 -34.89
N VAL A 53 45.26 -43.81 -35.71
CA VAL A 53 44.44 -44.99 -35.95
C VAL A 53 44.71 -46.02 -34.85
N ASP A 54 43.86 -46.03 -33.84
CA ASP A 54 43.82 -46.92 -32.70
C ASP A 54 42.91 -48.15 -32.94
N CYS A 55 41.85 -48.02 -33.75
CA CYS A 55 40.99 -49.16 -34.15
C CYS A 55 41.51 -49.84 -35.43
N ILE A 56 42.36 -50.85 -35.28
CA ILE A 56 42.92 -51.64 -36.39
C ILE A 56 42.14 -52.97 -36.53
N PRO A 57 41.80 -53.45 -37.74
CA PRO A 57 42.13 -52.92 -39.08
C PRO A 57 41.08 -51.96 -39.68
N PHE A 58 39.96 -51.73 -39.01
CA PHE A 58 38.78 -51.07 -39.59
C PHE A 58 38.83 -49.55 -39.60
N ARG A 59 39.76 -48.93 -38.87
CA ARG A 59 39.99 -47.47 -38.77
C ARG A 59 38.74 -46.67 -38.42
N ASP A 60 37.78 -47.28 -37.72
CA ASP A 60 36.47 -46.69 -37.44
C ASP A 60 36.51 -45.58 -36.39
N ASP A 61 37.61 -45.47 -35.66
CA ASP A 61 37.94 -44.35 -34.78
C ASP A 61 38.35 -43.08 -35.53
N GLU A 62 38.89 -43.21 -36.74
CA GLU A 62 39.38 -42.10 -37.58
C GLU A 62 38.60 -41.94 -38.90
N GLU A 63 37.75 -42.90 -39.23
CA GLU A 63 36.79 -42.82 -40.33
C GLU A 63 35.50 -42.19 -39.85
N ASN A 64 34.89 -41.37 -40.70
CA ASN A 64 33.59 -40.78 -40.42
C ASN A 64 33.55 -39.95 -39.12
N CYS A 65 34.65 -39.25 -38.79
CA CYS A 65 34.78 -38.32 -37.67
C CYS A 65 33.77 -37.15 -37.65
N GLU A 66 33.00 -36.99 -38.72
CA GLU A 66 31.79 -36.16 -38.72
C GLU A 66 30.63 -36.74 -37.90
N TYR A 67 30.65 -38.05 -37.60
CA TYR A 67 29.53 -38.84 -37.04
C TYR A 67 29.88 -39.63 -35.76
N HIS A 68 31.16 -39.86 -35.45
CA HIS A 68 31.58 -40.45 -34.17
C HIS A 68 31.51 -39.39 -33.06
N GLY A 69 30.40 -39.38 -32.31
CA GLY A 69 30.20 -38.47 -31.17
C GLY A 69 29.73 -37.05 -31.51
N ARG A 70 29.60 -36.73 -32.80
CA ARG A 70 29.13 -35.44 -33.30
C ARG A 70 27.84 -35.63 -34.11
N PRO A 71 26.64 -35.40 -33.53
CA PRO A 71 25.45 -35.31 -34.35
C PRO A 71 25.61 -34.17 -35.37
N ALA A 72 25.14 -34.37 -36.60
CA ALA A 72 25.18 -33.32 -37.63
C ALA A 72 24.56 -32.01 -37.09
N GLY A 73 25.34 -30.92 -37.10
CA GLY A 73 24.91 -29.61 -36.57
C GLY A 73 25.30 -29.31 -35.11
N CYS A 74 26.02 -30.21 -34.44
CA CYS A 74 26.53 -30.02 -33.08
C CYS A 74 28.07 -29.90 -33.04
N GLU A 75 28.59 -29.20 -32.04
CA GLU A 75 30.00 -29.06 -31.68
C GLU A 75 30.23 -29.71 -30.32
N SER A 76 31.36 -30.38 -30.13
CA SER A 76 31.72 -31.03 -28.87
C SER A 76 33.10 -30.57 -28.41
N LEU A 77 33.25 -30.33 -27.11
CA LEU A 77 34.47 -29.86 -26.48
C LEU A 77 34.72 -30.63 -25.19
N MET A 78 35.92 -31.18 -25.02
CA MET A 78 36.38 -31.74 -23.75
C MET A 78 37.15 -30.67 -22.97
N VAL A 79 36.73 -30.36 -21.75
CA VAL A 79 37.47 -29.48 -20.83
C VAL A 79 37.79 -30.27 -19.55
N GLY A 80 39.01 -30.78 -19.45
CA GLY A 80 39.36 -31.80 -18.45
C GLY A 80 38.59 -33.09 -18.70
N GLU A 81 38.02 -33.68 -17.65
CA GLU A 81 37.21 -34.92 -17.73
C GLU A 81 35.72 -34.66 -18.10
N LEU A 82 35.35 -33.41 -18.40
CA LEU A 82 33.96 -33.03 -18.67
C LEU A 82 33.73 -32.83 -20.17
N LEU A 83 32.80 -33.62 -20.72
CA LEU A 83 32.32 -33.50 -22.10
C LEU A 83 31.20 -32.45 -22.21
N TYR A 84 31.45 -31.42 -23.02
CA TYR A 84 30.51 -30.37 -23.39
C TYR A 84 30.04 -30.59 -24.82
N VAL A 85 28.74 -30.57 -25.06
CA VAL A 85 28.14 -30.69 -26.39
C VAL A 85 27.18 -29.53 -26.61
N GLU A 86 27.32 -28.86 -27.75
CA GLU A 86 26.53 -27.70 -28.15
C GLU A 86 25.92 -27.91 -29.54
N CYS A 87 24.58 -27.87 -29.62
CA CYS A 87 23.82 -28.00 -30.86
C CYS A 87 23.05 -26.71 -31.11
N LYS A 88 23.57 -25.82 -31.96
CA LYS A 88 22.96 -24.51 -32.29
C LYS A 88 22.09 -24.51 -33.55
N HIS A 89 22.31 -25.47 -34.46
CA HIS A 89 21.71 -25.46 -35.80
C HIS A 89 20.45 -26.33 -35.90
N GLY A 90 19.68 -26.40 -34.83
CA GLY A 90 18.50 -27.26 -34.73
C GLY A 90 18.83 -28.70 -34.37
N TRP A 91 17.97 -29.30 -33.56
CA TRP A 91 18.12 -30.67 -33.05
C TRP A 91 16.76 -31.39 -33.06
N ASN A 92 16.78 -32.71 -33.04
CA ASN A 92 15.59 -33.55 -32.94
C ASN A 92 15.83 -34.74 -31.98
N ALA A 93 14.82 -35.59 -31.79
CA ALA A 93 14.94 -36.77 -30.92
C ALA A 93 16.06 -37.74 -31.35
N SER A 94 16.33 -37.87 -32.65
CA SER A 94 17.44 -38.69 -33.15
C SER A 94 18.82 -38.09 -32.85
N THR A 95 18.95 -36.75 -32.86
CA THR A 95 20.16 -36.04 -32.43
C THR A 95 20.50 -36.41 -30.98
N VAL A 96 19.51 -36.37 -30.08
CA VAL A 96 19.69 -36.74 -28.66
C VAL A 96 19.96 -38.23 -28.50
N GLY A 97 19.32 -39.08 -29.30
CA GLY A 97 19.57 -40.53 -29.31
C GLY A 97 20.99 -40.94 -29.71
N ASN A 98 21.68 -40.10 -30.50
CA ASN A 98 23.05 -40.31 -30.96
C ASN A 98 24.11 -39.71 -30.03
N LEU A 99 23.72 -39.00 -28.96
CA LEU A 99 24.65 -38.44 -27.99
C LEU A 99 25.29 -39.52 -27.11
N VAL A 100 26.54 -39.29 -26.73
CA VAL A 100 27.31 -40.19 -25.85
C VAL A 100 26.82 -40.06 -24.39
N GLN A 101 26.75 -41.18 -23.67
CA GLN A 101 26.21 -41.24 -22.30
C GLN A 101 27.05 -40.47 -21.27
N ILE A 102 28.34 -40.24 -21.56
CA ILE A 102 29.29 -39.49 -20.71
C ILE A 102 29.14 -37.97 -20.84
N THR A 103 28.17 -37.49 -21.64
CA THR A 103 27.92 -36.04 -21.81
C THR A 103 27.58 -35.41 -20.46
N HIS A 104 28.42 -34.47 -20.02
CA HIS A 104 28.25 -33.78 -18.74
C HIS A 104 27.52 -32.44 -18.89
N SER A 105 27.72 -31.74 -20.01
CA SER A 105 27.05 -30.49 -20.32
C SER A 105 26.46 -30.55 -21.72
N LEU A 106 25.17 -30.27 -21.85
CA LEU A 106 24.45 -30.32 -23.12
C LEU A 106 23.70 -28.99 -23.34
N GLU A 107 24.01 -28.33 -24.44
CA GLU A 107 23.30 -27.15 -24.91
C GLU A 107 22.59 -27.46 -26.23
N LEU A 108 21.27 -27.34 -26.22
CA LEU A 108 20.42 -27.56 -27.38
C LEU A 108 19.65 -26.27 -27.66
N SER A 109 19.88 -25.65 -28.82
CA SER A 109 19.18 -24.43 -29.23
C SER A 109 18.79 -24.46 -30.71
N GLY A 110 17.79 -23.65 -31.06
CA GLY A 110 17.31 -23.52 -32.44
C GLY A 110 16.52 -24.72 -32.97
N GLY A 111 16.13 -25.67 -32.10
CA GLY A 111 15.23 -26.76 -32.45
C GLY A 111 13.77 -26.30 -32.45
N SER A 112 12.97 -26.73 -33.43
CA SER A 112 11.51 -26.50 -33.41
C SER A 112 10.81 -27.67 -32.72
N VAL A 113 10.95 -27.76 -31.40
CA VAL A 113 10.43 -28.88 -30.59
C VAL A 113 9.31 -28.38 -29.69
N PRO A 114 8.04 -28.36 -30.17
CA PRO A 114 6.94 -27.76 -29.42
C PRO A 114 6.57 -28.53 -28.14
N ILE A 115 6.88 -29.83 -28.07
CA ILE A 115 6.60 -30.70 -26.93
C ILE A 115 7.88 -31.44 -26.55
N LEU A 116 8.28 -31.35 -25.28
CA LEU A 116 9.38 -32.13 -24.75
C LEU A 116 8.85 -33.48 -24.24
N GLU A 117 9.05 -34.52 -25.05
CA GLU A 117 8.56 -35.88 -24.78
C GLU A 117 9.27 -36.54 -23.59
N GLY A 118 8.53 -37.38 -22.85
CA GLY A 118 9.06 -38.15 -21.73
C GLY A 118 10.18 -39.12 -22.12
N GLY A 119 11.25 -39.16 -21.32
CA GLY A 119 12.35 -40.12 -21.49
C GLY A 119 13.37 -39.79 -22.58
N LEU A 120 13.26 -38.63 -23.24
CA LEU A 120 14.21 -38.18 -24.28
C LEU A 120 15.67 -38.19 -23.80
N PHE A 121 15.91 -37.76 -22.55
CA PHE A 121 17.26 -37.66 -21.96
C PHE A 121 17.63 -38.84 -21.05
N LYS A 122 16.80 -39.89 -20.98
CA LYS A 122 16.95 -40.99 -20.01
C LYS A 122 18.31 -41.70 -20.09
N ARG A 123 18.96 -41.70 -21.26
CA ARG A 123 20.28 -42.32 -21.48
C ARG A 123 21.45 -41.47 -20.98
N LEU A 124 21.24 -40.18 -20.69
CA LEU A 124 22.28 -39.21 -20.31
C LEU A 124 22.35 -39.05 -18.78
N GLY A 125 22.51 -40.15 -18.04
CA GLY A 125 22.50 -40.12 -16.55
C GLY A 125 23.66 -39.35 -15.91
N MET A 126 24.73 -39.05 -16.65
CA MET A 126 25.89 -38.28 -16.19
C MET A 126 25.73 -36.76 -16.39
N LEU A 127 24.60 -36.33 -16.94
CA LEU A 127 24.38 -34.94 -17.28
C LEU A 127 24.31 -34.05 -16.03
N ARG A 128 25.19 -33.06 -15.97
CA ARG A 128 25.26 -32.06 -14.89
C ARG A 128 24.61 -30.74 -15.30
N LYS A 129 24.62 -30.41 -16.59
CA LYS A 129 24.23 -29.11 -17.14
C LYS A 129 23.39 -29.32 -18.39
N LEU A 130 22.18 -28.76 -18.42
CA LEU A 130 21.28 -28.84 -19.57
C LEU A 130 20.72 -27.46 -19.92
N SER A 131 20.95 -27.01 -21.15
CA SER A 131 20.31 -25.83 -21.74
C SER A 131 19.40 -26.25 -22.89
N LEU A 132 18.13 -25.85 -22.80
CA LEU A 132 17.10 -26.01 -23.83
C LEU A 132 16.65 -24.64 -24.35
N ARG A 133 17.57 -23.67 -24.40
CA ARG A 133 17.27 -22.28 -24.77
C ARG A 133 16.78 -22.17 -26.21
N ASN A 134 15.79 -21.31 -26.46
CA ASN A 134 15.33 -20.96 -27.81
C ASN A 134 14.92 -22.18 -28.66
N ASN A 135 14.05 -23.04 -28.10
CA ASN A 135 13.54 -24.24 -28.78
C ASN A 135 12.03 -24.21 -29.04
N ASN A 136 11.39 -23.06 -28.80
CA ASN A 136 9.95 -22.86 -28.95
C ASN A 136 9.09 -23.94 -28.24
N ILE A 137 9.58 -24.45 -27.11
CA ILE A 137 8.89 -25.48 -26.33
C ILE A 137 7.63 -24.85 -25.74
N SER A 138 6.48 -25.48 -25.94
CA SER A 138 5.18 -25.03 -25.41
C SER A 138 4.72 -25.87 -24.22
N ARG A 139 5.08 -27.16 -24.19
CA ARG A 139 4.66 -28.12 -23.15
C ARG A 139 5.80 -29.08 -22.82
N ILE A 140 5.93 -29.40 -21.53
CA ILE A 140 6.88 -30.39 -21.01
C ILE A 140 6.05 -31.53 -20.41
N GLU A 141 6.33 -32.78 -20.81
CA GLU A 141 5.69 -33.95 -20.22
C GLU A 141 6.29 -34.30 -18.85
N LEU A 142 5.49 -34.92 -17.97
CA LEU A 142 5.85 -35.21 -16.56
C LEU A 142 7.19 -35.95 -16.40
N ASN A 143 7.57 -36.75 -17.40
CA ASN A 143 8.73 -37.62 -17.38
C ASN A 143 9.86 -37.14 -18.30
N ALA A 144 9.84 -35.88 -18.74
CA ALA A 144 10.85 -35.34 -19.65
C ALA A 144 12.28 -35.39 -19.05
N PHE A 145 12.40 -35.23 -17.74
CA PHE A 145 13.68 -35.15 -17.02
C PHE A 145 14.00 -36.39 -16.15
N THR A 146 13.40 -37.54 -16.44
CA THR A 146 13.63 -38.78 -15.67
C THR A 146 15.08 -39.26 -15.76
N GLU A 147 15.59 -39.83 -14.67
CA GLU A 147 16.94 -40.38 -14.47
C GLU A 147 18.09 -39.34 -14.48
N LEU A 148 17.80 -38.03 -14.51
CA LEU A 148 18.79 -36.95 -14.50
C LEU A 148 19.17 -36.49 -13.08
N LYS A 149 19.52 -37.43 -12.19
CA LYS A 149 19.73 -37.16 -10.76
C LYS A 149 20.98 -36.33 -10.43
N ASN A 150 21.97 -36.34 -11.33
CA ASN A 150 23.24 -35.62 -11.18
C ASN A 150 23.19 -34.18 -11.72
N MET A 151 22.03 -33.73 -12.20
CA MET A 151 21.90 -32.42 -12.80
C MET A 151 22.01 -31.31 -11.75
N THR A 152 22.84 -30.31 -12.05
CA THR A 152 23.15 -29.16 -11.19
C THR A 152 22.57 -27.86 -11.74
N SER A 153 22.42 -27.72 -13.06
CA SER A 153 21.92 -26.52 -13.71
C SER A 153 20.99 -26.88 -14.86
N LEU A 154 19.80 -26.27 -14.88
CA LEU A 154 18.80 -26.40 -15.94
C LEU A 154 18.40 -25.01 -16.44
N ASP A 155 18.51 -24.81 -17.75
CA ASP A 155 18.06 -23.60 -18.43
C ASP A 155 16.98 -23.95 -19.47
N ILE A 156 15.75 -23.46 -19.26
CA ILE A 156 14.62 -23.60 -20.20
C ILE A 156 14.18 -22.24 -20.76
N SER A 157 15.09 -21.26 -20.79
CA SER A 157 14.81 -19.89 -21.23
C SER A 157 14.43 -19.78 -22.70
N GLU A 158 13.77 -18.69 -23.09
CA GLU A 158 13.37 -18.38 -24.47
C GLU A 158 12.49 -19.47 -25.11
N ASN A 159 11.60 -20.04 -24.29
CA ASN A 159 10.56 -20.98 -24.73
C ASN A 159 9.17 -20.38 -24.50
N ASN A 160 8.13 -21.01 -25.06
CA ASN A 160 6.75 -20.53 -25.03
C ASN A 160 5.88 -21.30 -24.03
N ILE A 161 6.44 -21.62 -22.87
CA ILE A 161 5.76 -22.41 -21.83
C ILE A 161 4.81 -21.48 -21.04
N GLN A 162 3.54 -21.85 -20.96
CA GLN A 162 2.52 -21.06 -20.25
C GLN A 162 2.21 -21.61 -18.85
N GLU A 163 2.47 -22.89 -18.62
CA GLU A 163 2.11 -23.60 -17.40
C GLU A 163 3.27 -24.51 -16.98
N LEU A 164 3.65 -24.47 -15.70
CA LEU A 164 4.57 -25.44 -15.09
C LEU A 164 3.74 -26.51 -14.38
N PRO A 165 3.65 -27.74 -14.93
CA PRO A 165 2.92 -28.83 -14.29
C PRO A 165 3.57 -29.25 -12.95
N GLY A 166 2.78 -29.91 -12.10
CA GLY A 166 3.29 -30.55 -10.88
C GLY A 166 4.30 -31.66 -11.18
N ASP A 167 5.23 -31.90 -10.26
CA ASP A 167 6.20 -33.01 -10.28
C ASP A 167 7.19 -33.06 -11.46
N ILE A 168 7.22 -32.06 -12.35
CA ILE A 168 8.10 -32.05 -13.54
C ILE A 168 9.59 -32.12 -13.21
N PHE A 169 9.98 -31.62 -12.04
CA PHE A 169 11.38 -31.57 -11.59
C PHE A 169 11.70 -32.57 -10.47
N ARG A 170 10.79 -33.51 -10.18
CA ARG A 170 10.83 -34.37 -9.00
C ARG A 170 12.12 -35.19 -8.84
N GLU A 171 12.70 -35.63 -9.95
CA GLU A 171 13.92 -36.46 -9.94
C GLU A 171 15.22 -35.64 -9.91
N LEU A 172 15.13 -34.31 -10.01
CA LEU A 172 16.29 -33.40 -10.09
C LEU A 172 16.78 -32.99 -8.69
N THR A 173 17.09 -33.97 -7.85
CA THR A 173 17.35 -33.74 -6.42
C THR A 173 18.62 -32.96 -6.11
N MET A 174 19.56 -32.88 -7.06
CA MET A 174 20.85 -32.18 -6.93
C MET A 174 20.88 -30.83 -7.66
N LEU A 175 19.74 -30.37 -8.17
CA LEU A 175 19.67 -29.13 -8.93
C LEU A 175 19.98 -27.93 -8.02
N LEU A 176 20.97 -27.12 -8.42
CA LEU A 176 21.40 -25.92 -7.71
C LEU A 176 20.83 -24.66 -8.35
N GLU A 177 20.74 -24.65 -9.68
CA GLU A 177 20.30 -23.49 -10.46
C GLU A 177 19.20 -23.87 -11.46
N LEU A 178 18.11 -23.10 -11.46
CA LEU A 178 17.03 -23.22 -12.43
C LEU A 178 16.76 -21.86 -13.07
N ALA A 179 16.91 -21.79 -14.39
CA ALA A 179 16.69 -20.59 -15.18
C ALA A 179 15.48 -20.73 -16.10
N ILE A 180 14.49 -19.87 -15.87
CA ILE A 180 13.24 -19.75 -16.63
C ILE A 180 13.10 -18.29 -17.04
N ARG A 181 13.73 -17.91 -18.16
CA ARG A 181 13.77 -16.51 -18.62
C ARG A 181 13.11 -16.31 -19.97
N SER A 182 12.45 -15.18 -20.17
CA SER A 182 11.68 -14.92 -21.39
C SER A 182 10.63 -16.03 -21.67
N VAL A 183 10.06 -16.60 -20.61
CA VAL A 183 9.04 -17.66 -20.70
C VAL A 183 7.72 -17.14 -20.14
N PRO A 184 6.62 -17.10 -20.92
CA PRO A 184 5.37 -16.48 -20.52
C PRO A 184 4.54 -17.36 -19.55
N VAL A 185 5.15 -17.82 -18.45
CA VAL A 185 4.49 -18.65 -17.43
C VAL A 185 3.37 -17.84 -16.75
N GLN A 186 2.16 -18.36 -16.80
CA GLN A 186 0.97 -17.80 -16.15
C GLN A 186 0.52 -18.62 -14.95
N PHE A 187 0.73 -19.95 -14.99
CA PHE A 187 0.27 -20.86 -13.95
C PHE A 187 1.42 -21.75 -13.45
N ILE A 188 1.61 -21.77 -12.13
CA ILE A 188 2.53 -22.68 -11.44
C ILE A 188 1.69 -23.60 -10.59
N ARG A 189 1.61 -24.87 -10.98
CA ARG A 189 0.78 -25.88 -10.31
C ARG A 189 1.35 -26.31 -8.96
N ALA A 190 0.49 -26.94 -8.15
CA ALA A 190 0.90 -27.56 -6.90
C ALA A 190 2.03 -28.56 -7.17
N ASN A 191 3.03 -28.58 -6.29
CA ASN A 191 4.22 -29.42 -6.41
C ASN A 191 5.04 -29.20 -7.70
N ALA A 192 4.90 -28.08 -8.41
CA ALA A 192 5.68 -27.83 -9.64
C ALA A 192 7.20 -27.90 -9.42
N PHE A 193 7.68 -27.46 -8.25
CA PHE A 193 9.09 -27.52 -7.86
C PHE A 193 9.41 -28.67 -6.89
N ALA A 194 8.55 -29.69 -6.83
CA ALA A 194 8.80 -30.85 -5.97
C ALA A 194 10.14 -31.51 -6.28
N GLY A 195 10.82 -32.01 -5.25
CA GLY A 195 12.14 -32.66 -5.37
C GLY A 195 13.34 -31.71 -5.46
N LEU A 196 13.15 -30.40 -5.65
CA LEU A 196 14.22 -29.39 -5.77
C LEU A 196 14.80 -28.94 -4.41
N THR A 197 15.21 -29.87 -3.56
CA THR A 197 15.60 -29.59 -2.17
C THR A 197 16.92 -28.83 -2.02
N HIS A 198 17.80 -28.92 -3.02
CA HIS A 198 19.12 -28.26 -3.02
C HIS A 198 19.17 -26.99 -3.88
N LEU A 199 18.02 -26.55 -4.44
CA LEU A 199 17.98 -25.40 -5.32
C LEU A 199 18.38 -24.14 -4.55
N GLN A 200 19.43 -23.44 -5.02
CA GLN A 200 19.97 -22.23 -4.40
C GLN A 200 19.55 -20.97 -5.17
N LYS A 201 19.54 -21.05 -6.51
CA LYS A 201 19.24 -19.92 -7.40
C LYS A 201 18.08 -20.26 -8.33
N LEU A 202 17.03 -19.46 -8.26
CA LEU A 202 15.88 -19.54 -9.18
C LEU A 202 15.74 -18.22 -9.95
N VAL A 203 15.65 -18.32 -11.26
CA VAL A 203 15.34 -17.18 -12.12
C VAL A 203 14.01 -17.45 -12.80
N LEU A 204 13.02 -16.61 -12.55
CA LEU A 204 11.67 -16.70 -13.11
C LEU A 204 11.27 -15.34 -13.70
N MET A 205 11.47 -15.17 -15.00
CA MET A 205 11.17 -13.92 -15.70
C MET A 205 10.39 -14.19 -16.99
N ARG A 206 9.26 -13.50 -17.18
CA ARG A 206 8.44 -13.65 -18.39
C ARG A 206 8.97 -12.85 -19.58
N GLY A 207 9.67 -11.74 -19.33
CA GLY A 207 10.24 -10.91 -20.39
C GLY A 207 11.75 -11.03 -20.56
N ASN A 208 12.23 -10.35 -21.60
CA ASN A 208 13.62 -10.37 -22.06
C ASN A 208 14.57 -9.41 -21.33
N GLY A 209 14.13 -8.78 -20.22
CA GLY A 209 14.99 -7.90 -19.43
C GLY A 209 15.35 -6.56 -20.06
N THR A 210 14.81 -6.20 -21.22
CA THR A 210 15.07 -4.91 -21.88
C THR A 210 14.26 -3.78 -21.23
N ALA A 211 14.79 -2.55 -21.24
CA ALA A 211 14.13 -1.38 -20.66
C ALA A 211 12.70 -1.14 -21.21
N ASN A 212 12.47 -1.46 -22.49
CA ASN A 212 11.17 -1.33 -23.14
C ASN A 212 10.20 -2.46 -22.77
N ALA A 213 10.70 -3.65 -22.39
CA ALA A 213 9.86 -4.75 -21.96
C ALA A 213 9.29 -4.50 -20.56
N ILE A 214 10.02 -3.81 -19.67
CA ILE A 214 9.65 -3.51 -18.27
C ILE A 214 8.33 -2.70 -18.15
N SER A 215 7.93 -1.98 -19.20
CA SER A 215 6.67 -1.19 -19.24
C SER A 215 5.52 -1.88 -19.98
N SER A 216 5.65 -3.16 -20.34
CA SER A 216 4.64 -3.87 -21.14
C SER A 216 3.40 -4.32 -20.35
N SER A 217 2.25 -4.39 -21.02
CA SER A 217 0.99 -4.93 -20.48
C SER A 217 1.05 -6.43 -20.14
N LEU A 218 2.14 -7.11 -20.52
CA LEU A 218 2.40 -8.51 -20.17
C LEU A 218 2.47 -8.72 -18.64
N TYR A 219 2.83 -7.68 -17.88
CA TYR A 219 3.01 -7.74 -16.43
C TYR A 219 1.81 -7.25 -15.61
N ASP A 220 0.71 -6.83 -16.24
CA ASP A 220 -0.47 -6.38 -15.50
C ASP A 220 -1.16 -7.56 -14.78
N ARG A 221 -1.13 -8.76 -15.38
CA ARG A 221 -1.69 -9.99 -14.79
C ARG A 221 -0.66 -10.70 -13.91
N ALA A 222 -1.07 -11.01 -12.69
CA ALA A 222 -0.29 -11.81 -11.75
C ALA A 222 -0.14 -13.25 -12.26
N THR A 223 1.01 -13.86 -11.99
CA THR A 223 1.21 -15.30 -12.17
C THR A 223 0.49 -16.02 -11.02
N GLU A 224 -0.34 -17.00 -11.35
CA GLU A 224 -1.08 -17.79 -10.36
C GLU A 224 -0.17 -18.93 -9.86
N VAL A 225 0.08 -18.92 -8.55
CA VAL A 225 0.87 -19.95 -7.86
C VAL A 225 -0.07 -20.75 -6.97
N GLU A 226 -0.27 -22.03 -7.28
CA GLU A 226 -1.11 -22.92 -6.47
C GLU A 226 -0.45 -23.24 -5.11
N ASP A 227 -1.28 -23.55 -4.11
CA ASP A 227 -0.82 -23.93 -2.78
C ASP A 227 0.18 -25.11 -2.85
N ARG A 228 1.24 -25.03 -2.05
CA ARG A 228 2.34 -26.03 -1.99
C ARG A 228 3.21 -26.11 -3.25
N ALA A 229 3.04 -25.25 -4.24
CA ALA A 229 3.97 -25.20 -5.37
C ALA A 229 5.44 -25.04 -4.95
N LEU A 230 5.69 -24.33 -3.83
CA LEU A 230 7.02 -23.93 -3.37
C LEU A 230 7.54 -24.73 -2.15
N SER A 231 6.85 -25.78 -1.69
CA SER A 231 7.12 -26.42 -0.39
C SER A 231 8.52 -27.04 -0.26
N ASP A 232 9.07 -27.52 -1.36
CA ASP A 232 10.29 -28.34 -1.38
C ASP A 232 11.57 -27.50 -1.56
N LEU A 233 11.44 -26.19 -1.73
CA LEU A 233 12.54 -25.25 -2.01
C LEU A 233 13.35 -24.85 -0.76
N LEU A 234 13.76 -25.82 0.06
CA LEU A 234 14.31 -25.60 1.40
C LEU A 234 15.68 -24.88 1.43
N SER A 235 16.45 -24.95 0.35
CA SER A 235 17.81 -24.39 0.26
C SER A 235 17.89 -23.09 -0.55
N LEU A 236 16.75 -22.49 -0.88
CA LEU A 236 16.68 -21.35 -1.80
C LEU A 236 17.31 -20.10 -1.18
N GLN A 237 18.31 -19.53 -1.86
CA GLN A 237 19.07 -18.36 -1.40
C GLN A 237 18.84 -17.12 -2.25
N LYS A 238 18.42 -17.27 -3.50
CA LYS A 238 18.27 -16.13 -4.40
C LYS A 238 17.21 -16.39 -5.45
N VAL A 239 16.25 -15.47 -5.52
CA VAL A 239 15.19 -15.51 -6.52
C VAL A 239 15.23 -14.23 -7.32
N TYR A 240 15.21 -14.37 -8.64
CA TYR A 240 15.03 -13.24 -9.55
C TYR A 240 13.67 -13.35 -10.21
N VAL A 241 12.83 -12.34 -10.01
CA VAL A 241 11.47 -12.28 -10.56
C VAL A 241 11.24 -11.01 -11.37
N ASP A 242 10.31 -11.07 -12.30
CA ASP A 242 9.82 -9.89 -13.02
C ASP A 242 8.65 -9.20 -12.30
N ASP A 243 7.70 -9.98 -11.80
CA ASP A 243 6.56 -9.52 -11.00
C ASP A 243 6.92 -9.47 -9.51
N HIS A 244 6.86 -8.27 -8.93
CA HIS A 244 7.10 -8.06 -7.50
C HIS A 244 6.12 -8.81 -6.58
N ARG A 245 4.94 -9.21 -7.07
CA ARG A 245 3.96 -10.02 -6.31
C ARG A 245 4.51 -11.40 -5.97
N LEU A 246 5.29 -12.00 -6.88
CA LEU A 246 5.92 -13.30 -6.66
C LEU A 246 6.88 -13.29 -5.47
N CYS A 247 7.54 -12.15 -5.19
CA CYS A 247 8.37 -12.04 -3.98
C CYS A 247 7.57 -12.28 -2.69
N CYS A 248 6.27 -12.00 -2.67
CA CYS A 248 5.43 -12.33 -1.52
C CYS A 248 5.19 -13.83 -1.39
N ASP A 249 4.98 -14.53 -2.50
CA ASP A 249 4.78 -15.98 -2.49
C ASP A 249 6.06 -16.71 -2.05
N PHE A 250 7.23 -16.24 -2.50
CA PHE A 250 8.55 -16.77 -2.13
C PHE A 250 9.02 -16.38 -0.72
N ARG A 251 8.36 -15.42 -0.06
CA ARG A 251 8.75 -14.91 1.27
C ARG A 251 8.81 -16.00 2.34
N SER A 252 7.94 -17.01 2.25
CA SER A 252 7.89 -18.10 3.22
C SER A 252 9.06 -19.07 3.12
N VAL A 253 9.75 -19.08 1.97
CA VAL A 253 10.82 -20.02 1.63
C VAL A 253 12.19 -19.34 1.71
N LEU A 254 12.26 -18.04 1.42
CA LEU A 254 13.49 -17.27 1.48
C LEU A 254 13.91 -16.95 2.92
N PRO A 255 15.20 -16.98 3.24
CA PRO A 255 15.69 -16.64 4.58
C PRO A 255 15.64 -15.14 4.88
N ASP A 256 15.68 -14.26 3.86
CA ASP A 256 15.58 -12.81 4.00
C ASP A 256 14.85 -12.15 2.80
N ASP A 257 14.09 -11.08 3.06
CA ASP A 257 13.35 -10.30 2.03
C ASP A 257 14.28 -9.71 0.95
N ASN A 258 15.55 -9.43 1.28
CA ASN A 258 16.54 -8.86 0.36
C ASN A 258 17.04 -9.84 -0.72
N GLN A 259 16.68 -11.12 -0.60
CA GLN A 259 17.11 -12.18 -1.51
C GLN A 259 16.15 -12.38 -2.68
N CYS A 260 14.97 -11.75 -2.64
CA CYS A 260 14.10 -11.63 -3.81
C CYS A 260 14.43 -10.33 -4.57
N ILE A 261 14.91 -10.49 -5.80
CA ILE A 261 15.29 -9.37 -6.66
C ILE A 261 14.23 -9.23 -7.75
N ASN A 262 13.57 -8.08 -7.81
CA ASN A 262 12.62 -7.75 -8.85
C ASN A 262 13.24 -6.78 -9.89
N ILE A 263 12.76 -6.86 -11.14
CA ILE A 263 13.17 -5.92 -12.20
C ILE A 263 12.14 -4.79 -12.39
N GLN A 264 10.96 -4.88 -11.76
CA GLN A 264 9.90 -3.89 -11.87
C GLN A 264 10.10 -2.74 -10.88
N LEU A 265 9.69 -1.54 -11.31
CA LEU A 265 9.60 -0.34 -10.50
C LEU A 265 8.65 -0.54 -9.30
N GLN A 266 9.20 -0.76 -8.12
CA GLN A 266 8.39 -0.94 -6.92
C GLN A 266 7.85 0.39 -6.41
N SER A 267 6.60 0.39 -5.96
CA SER A 267 6.06 1.50 -5.16
C SER A 267 6.71 1.48 -3.78
N PRO A 268 7.07 2.64 -3.19
CA PRO A 268 7.81 2.70 -1.92
C PRO A 268 7.09 2.10 -0.70
N LEU A 269 5.82 1.68 -0.85
CA LEU A 269 4.95 1.16 0.22
C LEU A 269 4.33 -0.22 -0.11
N PHE A 270 5.02 -1.08 -0.86
CA PHE A 270 4.49 -2.41 -1.14
C PHE A 270 4.56 -3.31 0.11
N ASN A 271 3.40 -3.81 0.55
CA ASN A 271 3.27 -4.79 1.62
C ASN A 271 2.80 -6.14 1.08
N CYS A 272 3.41 -7.22 1.56
CA CYS A 272 2.93 -8.58 1.30
C CYS A 272 1.80 -8.92 2.27
N GLY A 273 0.64 -9.35 1.72
CA GLY A 273 -0.51 -9.78 2.51
C GLY A 273 -1.68 -8.80 2.51
N ARG A 274 -2.22 -8.51 3.70
CA ARG A 274 -3.44 -7.69 3.91
C ARG A 274 -3.18 -6.20 3.69
N LEU A 275 -4.24 -5.45 3.37
CA LEU A 275 -4.21 -3.99 3.27
C LEU A 275 -3.68 -3.35 4.57
N MET A 276 -4.17 -3.83 5.72
CA MET A 276 -3.64 -3.46 7.03
C MET A 276 -3.06 -4.69 7.74
N PRO A 277 -1.72 -4.82 7.87
CA PRO A 277 -1.12 -6.01 8.48
C PRO A 277 -1.39 -6.10 10.00
N ASN A 278 -1.56 -4.97 10.68
CA ASN A 278 -1.73 -4.94 12.12
C ASN A 278 -3.21 -5.05 12.54
N THR A 279 -3.56 -6.10 13.28
CA THR A 279 -4.91 -6.32 13.82
C THR A 279 -5.40 -5.16 14.69
N VAL A 280 -4.51 -4.49 15.42
CA VAL A 280 -4.86 -3.33 16.25
C VAL A 280 -5.37 -2.19 15.37
N LEU A 281 -4.71 -1.92 14.25
CA LEU A 281 -5.15 -0.89 13.29
C LEU A 281 -6.48 -1.28 12.64
N GLN A 282 -6.68 -2.55 12.31
CA GLN A 282 -7.96 -3.05 11.77
C GLN A 282 -9.13 -2.76 12.71
N VAL A 283 -8.97 -3.04 14.00
CA VAL A 283 -10.00 -2.75 15.00
C VAL A 283 -10.21 -1.24 15.16
N PHE A 284 -9.14 -0.45 15.20
CA PHE A 284 -9.25 1.01 15.30
C PHE A 284 -9.94 1.66 14.10
N MET A 285 -9.76 1.17 12.88
CA MET A 285 -10.48 1.69 11.71
C MET A 285 -11.99 1.64 11.90
N TRP A 286 -12.52 0.51 12.38
CA TRP A 286 -13.95 0.35 12.66
C TRP A 286 -14.41 1.23 13.82
N ILE A 287 -13.64 1.28 14.91
CA ILE A 287 -13.99 2.09 16.09
C ILE A 287 -14.03 3.58 15.73
N LEU A 288 -12.97 4.09 15.11
CA LEU A 288 -12.86 5.50 14.74
C LEU A 288 -13.88 5.86 13.65
N GLY A 289 -14.06 5.01 12.64
CA GLY A 289 -15.06 5.22 11.59
C GLY A 289 -16.50 5.25 12.13
N CYS A 290 -16.90 4.24 12.92
CA CYS A 290 -18.25 4.18 13.48
C CYS A 290 -18.50 5.29 14.51
N SER A 291 -17.50 5.62 15.34
CA SER A 291 -17.62 6.71 16.31
C SER A 291 -17.73 8.08 15.64
N ALA A 292 -16.97 8.33 14.56
CA ALA A 292 -17.12 9.54 13.75
C ALA A 292 -18.51 9.61 13.10
N LEU A 293 -19.02 8.50 12.55
CA LEU A 293 -20.36 8.46 11.95
C LEU A 293 -21.47 8.73 12.98
N ILE A 294 -21.54 7.92 14.03
CA ILE A 294 -22.60 8.00 15.05
C ILE A 294 -22.49 9.32 15.82
N GLY A 295 -21.28 9.69 16.23
CA GLY A 295 -21.02 10.92 16.99
C GLY A 295 -21.47 12.15 16.22
N ASN A 296 -21.04 12.31 14.96
CA ASN A 296 -21.40 13.48 14.16
C ASN A 296 -22.88 13.49 13.75
N LEU A 297 -23.50 12.32 13.48
CA LEU A 297 -24.95 12.23 13.26
C LEU A 297 -25.75 12.71 14.47
N LEU A 298 -25.35 12.33 15.68
CA LEU A 298 -26.00 12.80 16.90
C LEU A 298 -25.85 14.31 17.10
N VAL A 299 -24.68 14.88 16.78
CA VAL A 299 -24.46 16.33 16.80
C VAL A 299 -25.38 17.04 15.81
N ILE A 300 -25.47 16.54 14.58
CA ILE A 300 -26.35 17.08 13.54
C ILE A 300 -27.80 17.04 13.99
N ALA A 301 -28.29 15.88 14.46
CA ALA A 301 -29.66 15.70 14.94
C ALA A 301 -29.98 16.58 16.16
N TRP A 302 -29.03 16.74 17.08
CA TRP A 302 -29.18 17.65 18.22
C TRP A 302 -29.33 19.08 17.73
N ARG A 303 -28.38 19.57 16.92
CA ARG A 303 -28.31 20.97 16.53
C ARG A 303 -29.48 21.41 15.66
N ILE A 304 -30.04 20.52 14.85
CA ILE A 304 -31.28 20.76 14.10
C ILE A 304 -32.49 20.89 15.03
N ARG A 305 -32.54 20.12 16.14
CA ARG A 305 -33.64 20.15 17.11
C ARG A 305 -33.53 21.30 18.13
N GLU A 306 -32.32 21.78 18.40
CA GLU A 306 -32.11 22.90 19.30
C GLU A 306 -32.51 24.20 18.61
N ASP A 307 -33.59 24.82 19.09
CA ASP A 307 -34.12 26.09 18.56
C ASP A 307 -33.07 27.19 18.75
N SER A 308 -32.25 27.35 17.72
CA SER A 308 -31.11 28.25 17.69
C SER A 308 -31.63 29.62 17.34
N GLY A 309 -32.20 30.33 18.34
CA GLY A 309 -32.75 31.67 18.15
C GLY A 309 -31.82 32.64 17.39
N LYS A 310 -32.36 33.75 16.88
CA LYS A 310 -31.67 34.66 15.94
C LYS A 310 -30.37 35.27 16.50
N GLY A 311 -29.38 35.52 15.63
CA GLY A 311 -28.14 36.23 15.97
C GLY A 311 -26.89 35.33 16.12
N SER A 312 -25.97 35.68 17.04
CA SER A 312 -24.64 35.01 17.17
C SER A 312 -24.74 33.53 17.58
N LYS A 313 -25.81 33.14 18.30
CA LYS A 313 -26.06 31.73 18.66
C LYS A 313 -26.42 30.88 17.44
N TYR A 314 -27.24 31.42 16.52
CA TYR A 314 -27.56 30.78 15.25
C TYR A 314 -26.30 30.55 14.41
N VAL A 315 -25.48 31.60 14.22
CA VAL A 315 -24.23 31.51 13.45
C VAL A 315 -23.30 30.43 14.00
N HIS A 316 -23.10 30.39 15.31
CA HIS A 316 -22.29 29.36 15.95
C HIS A 316 -22.82 27.95 15.73
N SER A 317 -24.12 27.76 15.95
CA SER A 317 -24.80 26.47 15.80
C SER A 317 -24.68 25.96 14.36
N PHE A 318 -24.85 26.85 13.38
CA PHE A 318 -24.74 26.54 11.95
C PHE A 318 -23.32 26.16 11.51
N LEU A 319 -22.29 26.85 12.02
CA LEU A 319 -20.89 26.49 11.71
C LEU A 319 -20.49 25.13 12.31
N VAL A 320 -20.91 24.85 13.56
CA VAL A 320 -20.66 23.56 14.20
C VAL A 320 -21.43 22.42 13.50
N LEU A 321 -22.62 22.69 12.96
CA LEU A 321 -23.38 21.74 12.14
C LEU A 321 -22.59 21.35 10.88
N ASN A 322 -22.06 22.33 10.14
CA ASN A 322 -21.27 22.07 8.93
C ASN A 322 -19.95 21.37 9.22
N LEU A 323 -19.32 21.66 10.36
CA LEU A 323 -18.14 20.94 10.83
C LEU A 323 -18.46 19.47 11.10
N ALA A 324 -19.59 19.17 11.77
CA ALA A 324 -20.03 17.80 11.97
C ALA A 324 -20.37 17.09 10.64
N MET A 325 -20.91 17.80 9.64
CA MET A 325 -21.11 17.25 8.30
C MET A 325 -19.79 16.91 7.60
N SER A 326 -18.77 17.75 7.77
CA SER A 326 -17.43 17.50 7.25
C SER A 326 -16.78 16.28 7.92
N ASP A 327 -16.81 16.19 9.24
CA ASP A 327 -16.24 15.06 10.00
C ASP A 327 -16.99 13.74 9.74
N LEU A 328 -18.29 13.80 9.44
CA LEU A 328 -19.08 12.64 9.02
C LEU A 328 -18.48 11.98 7.76
N LEU A 329 -18.03 12.79 6.80
CA LEU A 329 -17.43 12.30 5.55
C LEU A 329 -16.12 11.56 5.80
N MET A 330 -15.31 11.98 6.78
CA MET A 330 -14.12 11.22 7.21
C MET A 330 -14.50 9.85 7.77
N GLY A 331 -15.60 9.78 8.52
CA GLY A 331 -16.16 8.52 9.01
C GLY A 331 -16.59 7.58 7.87
N VAL A 332 -17.24 8.10 6.82
CA VAL A 332 -17.61 7.34 5.62
C VAL A 332 -16.36 6.78 4.94
N TYR A 333 -15.33 7.60 4.76
CA TYR A 333 -14.05 7.19 4.20
C TYR A 333 -13.40 6.04 5.01
N MET A 334 -13.35 6.14 6.35
CA MET A 334 -12.78 5.09 7.19
C MET A 334 -13.53 3.77 7.06
N VAL A 335 -14.86 3.79 6.95
CA VAL A 335 -15.67 2.59 6.75
C VAL A 335 -15.44 1.98 5.37
N ILE A 336 -15.24 2.80 4.32
CA ILE A 336 -14.89 2.31 2.98
C ILE A 336 -13.59 1.48 3.05
N ILE A 337 -12.53 2.04 3.61
CA ILE A 337 -11.23 1.36 3.72
C ILE A 337 -11.35 0.09 4.59
N ALA A 338 -12.02 0.18 5.74
CA ALA A 338 -12.21 -0.97 6.63
C ALA A 338 -13.00 -2.11 5.97
N THR A 339 -13.97 -1.78 5.12
CA THR A 339 -14.77 -2.77 4.37
C THR A 339 -13.91 -3.49 3.34
N VAL A 340 -13.04 -2.77 2.63
CA VAL A 340 -12.14 -3.34 1.61
C VAL A 340 -11.11 -4.28 2.24
N ASP A 341 -10.55 -3.91 3.40
CA ASP A 341 -9.65 -4.77 4.17
C ASP A 341 -10.29 -6.12 4.54
N VAL A 342 -11.55 -6.11 4.97
CA VAL A 342 -12.30 -7.32 5.32
C VAL A 342 -12.64 -8.18 4.10
N ILE A 343 -12.97 -7.55 2.96
CA ILE A 343 -13.32 -8.27 1.72
C ILE A 343 -12.08 -8.94 1.12
N LYS A 344 -10.97 -8.21 1.00
CA LYS A 344 -9.77 -8.68 0.29
C LYS A 344 -8.84 -9.56 1.13
N LYS A 345 -8.91 -9.46 2.46
CA LYS A 345 -8.12 -10.29 3.41
C LYS A 345 -6.64 -10.37 2.98
N GLU A 346 -6.04 -11.56 3.00
CA GLU A 346 -4.61 -11.80 2.77
C GLU A 346 -4.22 -11.77 1.30
N GLU A 347 -5.18 -11.88 0.39
CA GLU A 347 -4.98 -11.82 -1.05
C GLU A 347 -5.01 -10.39 -1.61
N TYR A 348 -4.98 -9.36 -0.73
CA TYR A 348 -5.01 -7.97 -1.17
C TYR A 348 -3.86 -7.64 -2.13
N TYR A 349 -2.63 -8.11 -1.85
CA TYR A 349 -1.46 -7.84 -2.70
C TYR A 349 -1.63 -8.27 -4.18
N LEU A 350 -2.43 -9.32 -4.46
CA LEU A 350 -2.73 -9.77 -5.82
C LEU A 350 -3.62 -8.79 -6.57
N THR A 351 -4.54 -8.12 -5.87
CA THR A 351 -5.53 -7.19 -6.44
C THR A 351 -5.27 -5.72 -6.12
N ALA A 352 -4.14 -5.39 -5.48
CA ALA A 352 -3.80 -4.04 -5.03
C ALA A 352 -3.76 -3.01 -6.18
N THR A 353 -3.25 -3.41 -7.35
CA THR A 353 -3.20 -2.55 -8.54
C THR A 353 -4.59 -2.24 -9.09
N GLU A 354 -5.49 -3.23 -9.08
CA GLU A 354 -6.88 -3.07 -9.51
C GLU A 354 -7.64 -2.16 -8.53
N TRP A 355 -7.44 -2.36 -7.23
CA TRP A 355 -7.98 -1.52 -6.17
C TRP A 355 -7.57 -0.05 -6.34
N ARG A 356 -6.27 0.22 -6.50
CA ARG A 356 -5.71 1.57 -6.65
C ARG A 356 -6.24 2.29 -7.90
N LYS A 357 -6.48 1.56 -9.00
CA LYS A 357 -7.05 2.11 -10.25
C LYS A 357 -8.58 2.27 -10.18
N SER A 358 -9.24 1.59 -9.24
CA SER A 358 -10.70 1.55 -9.14
C SER A 358 -11.34 2.93 -8.90
N ALA A 359 -12.56 3.11 -9.39
CA ALA A 359 -13.36 4.30 -9.12
C ALA A 359 -13.67 4.48 -7.63
N LEU A 360 -13.76 3.38 -6.88
CA LEU A 360 -14.06 3.40 -5.45
C LEU A 360 -12.89 3.98 -4.63
N CYS A 361 -11.65 3.61 -4.96
CA CYS A 361 -10.45 4.23 -4.38
C CYS A 361 -10.37 5.72 -4.70
N LYS A 362 -10.62 6.11 -5.96
CA LYS A 362 -10.62 7.52 -6.37
C LYS A 362 -11.70 8.33 -5.65
N ALA A 363 -12.91 7.78 -5.49
CA ALA A 363 -13.98 8.41 -4.72
C ALA A 363 -13.64 8.52 -3.23
N ALA A 364 -13.04 7.48 -2.64
CA ALA A 364 -12.59 7.50 -1.25
C ALA A 364 -11.56 8.61 -0.99
N GLY A 365 -10.59 8.77 -1.89
CA GLY A 365 -9.61 9.85 -1.83
C GLY A 365 -10.24 11.24 -1.90
N VAL A 366 -11.17 11.46 -2.84
CA VAL A 366 -11.94 12.72 -2.93
C VAL A 366 -12.70 13.01 -1.64
N ILE A 367 -13.40 12.02 -1.09
CA ILE A 367 -14.15 12.15 0.18
C ILE A 367 -13.21 12.52 1.33
N SER A 368 -12.05 11.87 1.44
CA SER A 368 -11.08 12.13 2.52
C SER A 368 -10.53 13.55 2.45
N VAL A 369 -10.14 14.04 1.26
CA VAL A 369 -9.54 15.38 1.10
C VAL A 369 -10.61 16.45 1.27
N MET A 370 -11.80 16.25 0.71
CA MET A 370 -12.92 17.18 0.89
C MET A 370 -13.25 17.32 2.39
N SER A 371 -13.28 16.21 3.13
CA SER A 371 -13.54 16.18 4.57
C SER A 371 -12.42 16.85 5.38
N SER A 372 -11.15 16.52 5.13
CA SER A 372 -10.04 17.10 5.90
C SER A 372 -9.94 18.62 5.70
N GLU A 373 -10.04 19.08 4.44
CA GLU A 373 -9.89 20.51 4.10
C GLU A 373 -11.10 21.33 4.56
N ALA A 374 -12.32 20.83 4.37
CA ALA A 374 -13.51 21.53 4.86
C ALA A 374 -13.49 21.68 6.39
N SER A 375 -13.02 20.67 7.13
CA SER A 375 -12.93 20.73 8.59
C SER A 375 -11.98 21.82 9.07
N VAL A 376 -10.79 21.93 8.48
CA VAL A 376 -9.82 23.00 8.80
C VAL A 376 -10.39 24.38 8.45
N PHE A 377 -11.03 24.54 7.29
CA PHE A 377 -11.69 25.80 6.93
C PHE A 377 -12.85 26.16 7.86
N PHE A 378 -13.63 25.20 8.36
CA PHE A 378 -14.67 25.49 9.35
C PHE A 378 -14.09 25.85 10.72
N ILE A 379 -13.03 25.19 11.18
CA ILE A 379 -12.37 25.53 12.44
C ILE A 379 -11.74 26.93 12.37
N THR A 380 -11.13 27.31 11.25
CA THR A 380 -10.62 28.68 11.05
C THR A 380 -11.75 29.71 11.07
N LEU A 381 -12.86 29.46 10.36
CA LEU A 381 -14.00 30.37 10.32
C LEU A 381 -14.66 30.52 11.70
N ILE A 382 -14.80 29.43 12.46
CA ILE A 382 -15.27 29.46 13.85
C ILE A 382 -14.32 30.32 14.70
N SER A 383 -13.01 30.19 14.51
CA SER A 383 -12.01 30.97 15.26
C SER A 383 -12.09 32.47 14.94
N VAL A 384 -12.29 32.82 13.67
CA VAL A 384 -12.50 34.21 13.22
C VAL A 384 -13.82 34.77 13.76
N ASP A 385 -14.91 34.00 13.71
CA ASP A 385 -16.20 34.39 14.29
C ASP A 385 -16.05 34.73 15.79
N ARG A 386 -15.35 33.87 16.54
CA ARG A 386 -15.09 34.10 17.96
C ARG A 386 -14.21 35.30 18.21
N TYR A 387 -13.18 35.49 17.40
CA TYR A 387 -12.31 36.66 17.48
C TYR A 387 -13.12 37.94 17.31
N LEU A 388 -13.95 38.04 16.28
CA LEU A 388 -14.78 39.22 16.01
C LEU A 388 -15.77 39.49 17.15
N CYS A 389 -16.41 38.44 17.69
CA CYS A 389 -17.38 38.59 18.77
C CYS A 389 -16.75 39.05 20.10
N ILE A 390 -15.57 38.53 20.47
CA ILE A 390 -14.94 38.77 21.78
C ILE A 390 -14.04 40.01 21.78
N VAL A 391 -13.22 40.17 20.75
CA VAL A 391 -12.22 41.26 20.68
C VAL A 391 -12.88 42.58 20.28
N HIS A 392 -13.91 42.53 19.43
CA HIS A 392 -14.58 43.70 18.85
C HIS A 392 -16.10 43.71 19.11
N PRO A 393 -16.55 43.76 20.38
CA PRO A 393 -17.96 43.66 20.73
C PRO A 393 -18.84 44.79 20.17
N PHE A 394 -18.31 45.96 19.83
CA PHE A 394 -19.09 47.08 19.26
C PHE A 394 -18.77 47.39 17.80
N SER A 395 -17.94 46.57 17.14
CA SER A 395 -17.63 46.78 15.72
C SER A 395 -18.83 46.43 14.83
N ARG A 396 -18.98 47.19 13.73
CA ARG A 396 -19.97 46.90 12.66
C ARG A 396 -19.59 45.65 11.85
N VAL A 397 -18.34 45.20 11.94
CA VAL A 397 -17.84 44.00 11.25
C VAL A 397 -18.19 42.77 12.08
N ARG A 398 -19.32 42.12 11.76
CA ARG A 398 -19.76 40.84 12.34
C ARG A 398 -20.27 39.92 11.24
N LEU A 399 -20.05 38.62 11.41
CA LEU A 399 -20.63 37.60 10.55
C LEU A 399 -22.16 37.59 10.74
N ARG A 400 -22.88 38.10 9.73
CA ARG A 400 -24.35 38.04 9.65
C ARG A 400 -24.81 36.73 9.03
N GLU A 401 -26.08 36.39 9.23
CA GLU A 401 -26.70 35.17 8.69
C GLU A 401 -26.45 34.99 7.18
N ARG A 402 -26.64 36.03 6.36
CA ARG A 402 -26.35 35.99 4.92
C ARG A 402 -24.86 35.75 4.62
N SER A 403 -23.97 36.39 5.37
CA SER A 403 -22.53 36.25 5.16
C SER A 403 -22.07 34.84 5.47
N VAL A 404 -22.60 34.21 6.52
CA VAL A 404 -22.22 32.87 6.95
C VAL A 404 -22.67 31.81 5.94
N TRP A 405 -23.87 31.95 5.37
CA TRP A 405 -24.33 31.09 4.29
C TRP A 405 -23.43 31.16 3.06
N VAL A 406 -23.06 32.37 2.62
CA VAL A 406 -22.14 32.57 1.49
C VAL A 406 -20.76 32.01 1.80
N SER A 407 -20.20 32.29 2.99
CA SER A 407 -18.90 31.75 3.41
C SER A 407 -18.92 30.22 3.46
N THR A 408 -19.98 29.62 3.99
CA THR A 408 -20.12 28.14 4.07
C THR A 408 -20.21 27.52 2.68
N ALA A 409 -21.00 28.09 1.77
CA ALA A 409 -21.07 27.63 0.39
C ALA A 409 -19.70 27.75 -0.31
N SER A 410 -18.97 28.85 -0.09
CA SER A 410 -17.62 29.02 -0.65
C SER A 410 -16.62 28.01 -0.10
N ILE A 411 -16.69 27.66 1.18
CA ILE A 411 -15.84 26.63 1.80
C ILE A 411 -16.09 25.28 1.15
N TRP A 412 -17.35 24.86 1.03
CA TRP A 412 -17.69 23.59 0.38
C TRP A 412 -17.24 23.53 -1.08
N ILE A 413 -17.43 24.61 -1.84
CA ILE A 413 -16.95 24.70 -3.22
C ILE A 413 -15.42 24.63 -3.27
N ALA A 414 -14.72 25.38 -2.42
CA ALA A 414 -13.26 25.37 -2.37
C ALA A 414 -12.71 23.98 -2.03
N SER A 415 -13.27 23.31 -1.01
CA SER A 415 -12.89 21.95 -0.61
C SER A 415 -13.19 20.93 -1.70
N LEU A 416 -14.35 21.03 -2.37
CA LEU A 416 -14.71 20.16 -3.48
C LEU A 416 -13.73 20.34 -4.66
N VAL A 417 -13.45 21.58 -5.05
CA VAL A 417 -12.48 21.88 -6.10
C VAL A 417 -11.11 21.33 -5.72
N ALA A 418 -10.64 21.56 -4.49
CA ALA A 418 -9.36 21.04 -4.02
C ALA A 418 -9.28 19.51 -4.08
N SER A 419 -10.38 18.81 -3.75
CA SER A 419 -10.45 17.35 -3.83
C SER A 419 -10.59 16.80 -5.25
N LEU A 420 -11.19 17.54 -6.19
CA LEU A 420 -11.40 17.07 -7.56
C LEU A 420 -10.25 17.39 -8.50
N VAL A 421 -9.48 18.45 -8.23
CA VAL A 421 -8.33 18.87 -9.02
C VAL A 421 -7.37 17.70 -9.33
N PRO A 422 -6.97 16.85 -8.35
CA PRO A 422 -6.14 15.69 -8.61
C PRO A 422 -6.74 14.63 -9.56
N THR A 423 -8.07 14.53 -9.62
CA THR A 423 -8.76 13.57 -10.49
C THR A 423 -9.09 14.11 -11.89
N LEU A 424 -9.31 15.42 -12.02
CA LEU A 424 -9.75 16.05 -13.27
C LEU A 424 -8.58 16.57 -14.12
N LEU A 425 -7.48 17.02 -13.50
CA LEU A 425 -6.28 17.37 -14.22
C LEU A 425 -5.55 16.09 -14.60
N VAL A 426 -5.95 15.49 -15.72
CA VAL A 426 -5.28 14.37 -16.37
C VAL A 426 -3.93 14.85 -16.91
N THR A 427 -2.95 15.03 -16.02
CA THR A 427 -1.55 14.90 -16.42
C THR A 427 -1.24 13.40 -16.50
N GLY A 428 -0.17 13.01 -17.21
CA GLY A 428 0.22 11.60 -17.38
C GLY A 428 0.47 10.79 -16.10
N ASP A 429 0.28 11.42 -14.93
CA ASP A 429 0.37 10.88 -13.57
C ASP A 429 -1.02 10.75 -12.88
N SER A 430 -2.11 10.57 -13.64
CA SER A 430 -3.52 10.59 -13.21
C SER A 430 -3.97 9.57 -12.13
N ASP A 431 -3.07 8.79 -11.55
CA ASP A 431 -3.34 7.87 -10.43
C ASP A 431 -2.93 8.48 -9.09
N ILE A 432 -3.22 9.76 -8.88
CA ILE A 432 -2.81 10.51 -7.68
C ILE A 432 -3.34 9.82 -6.41
N TYR A 433 -4.66 9.72 -6.22
CA TYR A 433 -5.20 8.97 -5.07
C TYR A 433 -4.79 7.50 -5.05
N GLY A 434 -4.56 6.89 -6.22
CA GLY A 434 -4.12 5.51 -6.37
C GLY A 434 -2.62 5.27 -6.16
N LEU A 435 -1.85 6.19 -5.58
CA LEU A 435 -0.43 5.94 -5.22
C LEU A 435 -0.27 5.35 -3.82
N SER A 436 -1.31 5.44 -2.99
CA SER A 436 -1.37 4.83 -1.66
C SER A 436 -2.45 3.75 -1.65
N ASP A 437 -2.20 2.65 -0.96
CA ASP A 437 -3.19 1.58 -0.77
C ASP A 437 -4.43 2.05 0.00
N VAL A 438 -4.29 3.11 0.79
CA VAL A 438 -5.37 3.74 1.57
C VAL A 438 -6.05 4.88 0.81
N CYS A 439 -5.68 5.10 -0.45
CA CYS A 439 -6.30 6.07 -1.35
C CYS A 439 -6.21 7.54 -0.91
N ILE A 440 -5.27 7.86 0.00
CA ILE A 440 -5.07 9.22 0.52
C ILE A 440 -3.77 9.84 0.04
N GLY A 441 -3.87 11.12 -0.27
CA GLY A 441 -2.83 11.88 -0.93
C GLY A 441 -1.93 12.71 -0.04
N LEU A 442 -1.22 12.08 0.88
CA LEU A 442 -0.37 12.82 1.83
C LEU A 442 0.99 13.19 1.23
N PRO A 443 1.58 14.33 1.64
CA PRO A 443 2.92 14.78 1.21
C PRO A 443 4.06 13.99 1.88
N LEU A 444 3.83 12.71 2.17
CA LEU A 444 4.78 11.79 2.81
C LEU A 444 5.53 10.93 1.79
N LEU A 445 5.00 10.85 0.57
CA LEU A 445 5.53 10.03 -0.51
C LEU A 445 6.49 10.83 -1.38
N THR A 446 7.66 10.26 -1.65
CA THR A 446 8.60 10.71 -2.69
C THR A 446 8.68 9.68 -3.80
N ARG A 447 8.91 10.15 -5.03
CA ARG A 447 9.17 9.30 -6.20
C ARG A 447 10.59 9.58 -6.67
N PRO A 448 11.35 8.57 -7.08
CA PRO A 448 12.67 8.81 -7.65
C PRO A 448 12.60 9.68 -8.91
N ASP A 449 13.64 10.50 -9.10
CA ASP A 449 13.77 11.41 -10.25
C ASP A 449 14.01 10.64 -11.54
N SER A 450 14.87 9.64 -11.45
CA SER A 450 15.21 8.73 -12.53
C SER A 450 15.55 7.35 -11.97
N TYR A 451 15.60 6.35 -12.83
CA TYR A 451 16.12 5.04 -12.49
C TYR A 451 17.41 4.85 -13.27
N THR A 452 18.49 4.51 -12.57
CA THR A 452 19.69 3.99 -13.23
C THR A 452 19.58 2.49 -13.31
N PHE A 453 19.96 1.91 -14.43
CA PHE A 453 19.92 0.46 -14.59
C PHE A 453 21.30 -0.09 -14.25
N THR A 454 21.37 -1.01 -13.30
CA THR A 454 22.58 -1.77 -13.02
C THR A 454 22.47 -3.14 -13.66
N GLU A 455 23.50 -3.55 -14.39
CA GLU A 455 23.60 -4.92 -14.87
C GLU A 455 23.83 -5.86 -13.70
N ALA A 456 22.91 -6.79 -13.50
CA ALA A 456 23.12 -7.94 -12.65
C ALA A 456 23.33 -9.17 -13.53
N ASP A 457 24.35 -9.95 -13.22
CA ASP A 457 24.52 -11.26 -13.81
C ASP A 457 23.44 -12.20 -13.25
N VAL A 458 22.48 -12.52 -14.11
CA VAL A 458 21.40 -13.47 -13.88
C VAL A 458 21.61 -14.72 -14.74
N GLY A 459 22.82 -14.87 -15.31
CA GLY A 459 23.27 -16.01 -16.08
C GLY A 459 23.21 -17.32 -15.29
N SER A 460 23.27 -18.43 -16.02
CA SER A 460 23.43 -19.76 -15.44
C SER A 460 24.91 -20.14 -15.40
N SER A 461 25.24 -21.24 -14.75
CA SER A 461 26.58 -21.84 -14.85
C SER A 461 27.05 -22.20 -16.28
N LEU A 462 26.22 -22.04 -17.32
CA LEU A 462 26.58 -22.25 -18.73
C LEU A 462 26.88 -20.94 -19.50
N GLY A 463 26.53 -19.76 -18.97
CA GLY A 463 26.75 -18.51 -19.69
C GLY A 463 26.38 -17.27 -18.90
N ASN A 464 26.99 -16.14 -19.27
CA ASN A 464 26.69 -14.85 -18.65
C ASN A 464 25.49 -14.22 -19.36
N ASP A 465 24.43 -13.94 -18.63
CA ASP A 465 23.32 -13.12 -19.13
C ASP A 465 23.08 -12.00 -18.13
N THR A 466 23.16 -10.76 -18.61
CA THR A 466 22.97 -9.58 -17.79
C THR A 466 21.55 -9.04 -17.94
N TYR A 467 20.90 -8.78 -16.81
CA TYR A 467 19.61 -8.09 -16.77
C TYR A 467 19.78 -6.71 -16.17
N LEU A 468 19.00 -5.77 -16.70
CA LEU A 468 18.96 -4.39 -16.23
C LEU A 468 18.02 -4.29 -15.01
N ILE A 469 18.60 -4.17 -13.82
CA ILE A 469 17.85 -3.91 -12.59
C ILE A 469 17.74 -2.39 -12.38
N PRO A 470 16.52 -1.83 -12.30
CA PRO A 470 16.35 -0.41 -12.02
C PRO A 470 16.69 -0.10 -10.56
N ARG A 471 17.59 0.86 -10.36
CA ARG A 471 17.89 1.47 -9.05
C ARG A 471 17.38 2.91 -9.02
N PRO A 472 16.62 3.30 -8.00
CA PRO A 472 16.12 4.66 -7.88
C PRO A 472 17.26 5.65 -7.63
N VAL A 473 17.34 6.71 -8.43
CA VAL A 473 18.30 7.82 -8.27
C VAL A 473 17.56 9.14 -8.10
N GLY A 474 17.97 9.89 -7.07
CA GLY A 474 17.29 11.09 -6.65
C GLY A 474 15.93 10.79 -6.02
N SER A 475 15.29 11.83 -5.50
CA SER A 475 13.97 11.76 -4.89
C SER A 475 13.30 13.11 -5.07
N ARG A 476 12.30 13.15 -5.95
CA ARG A 476 11.40 14.29 -6.06
C ARG A 476 10.19 14.12 -5.14
N PRO A 477 9.65 15.23 -4.66
CA PRO A 477 8.31 15.25 -4.12
C PRO A 477 7.37 14.66 -5.15
N THR A 478 6.63 13.62 -4.77
CA THR A 478 5.65 13.05 -5.69
C THR A 478 4.63 14.14 -6.03
N TRP A 479 4.18 14.91 -5.03
CA TRP A 479 3.03 15.80 -5.15
C TRP A 479 3.32 17.20 -4.62
N SER A 480 3.72 18.10 -5.52
CA SER A 480 3.76 19.53 -5.24
C SER A 480 2.39 20.07 -4.80
N TYR A 481 1.30 19.52 -5.35
CA TYR A 481 -0.07 19.89 -4.98
C TYR A 481 -0.39 19.58 -3.51
N SER A 482 -0.16 18.34 -3.04
CA SER A 482 -0.42 17.98 -1.64
C SER A 482 0.48 18.73 -0.66
N ILE A 483 1.68 19.10 -1.05
CA ILE A 483 2.53 19.98 -0.23
C ILE A 483 1.88 21.34 -0.08
N VAL A 484 1.45 21.96 -1.19
CA VAL A 484 0.78 23.27 -1.15
C VAL A 484 -0.52 23.20 -0.34
N LEU A 485 -1.31 22.15 -0.51
CA LEU A 485 -2.57 21.95 0.21
C LEU A 485 -2.34 21.69 1.72
N PHE A 486 -1.68 20.58 2.06
CA PHE A 486 -1.56 20.14 3.46
C PHE A 486 -0.46 20.85 4.26
N LEU A 487 0.64 21.31 3.64
CA LEU A 487 1.67 22.07 4.36
C LEU A 487 1.48 23.58 4.19
N GLY A 488 1.09 24.05 3.01
CA GLY A 488 0.93 25.49 2.75
C GLY A 488 -0.36 26.06 3.35
N ILE A 489 -1.51 25.63 2.84
CA ILE A 489 -2.83 26.18 3.18
C ILE A 489 -3.17 25.88 4.65
N ASN A 490 -2.97 24.64 5.11
CA ASN A 490 -3.26 24.30 6.51
C ASN A 490 -2.34 25.03 7.50
N PHE A 491 -1.07 25.29 7.15
CA PHE A 491 -0.20 26.13 7.99
C PHE A 491 -0.71 27.57 8.08
N LEU A 492 -1.16 28.17 6.98
CA LEU A 492 -1.75 29.51 6.98
C LEU A 492 -3.04 29.56 7.83
N CYS A 493 -3.85 28.51 7.76
CA CYS A 493 -5.03 28.32 8.59
C CYS A 493 -4.66 28.25 10.08
N LEU A 494 -3.69 27.42 10.45
CA LEU A 494 -3.19 27.30 11.82
C LEU A 494 -2.59 28.61 12.34
N LEU A 495 -1.86 29.36 11.51
CA LEU A 495 -1.32 30.67 11.86
C LEU A 495 -2.47 31.67 12.15
N THR A 496 -3.49 31.70 11.29
CA THR A 496 -4.67 32.55 11.46
C THR A 496 -5.38 32.23 12.76
N ILE A 497 -5.57 30.94 13.06
CA ILE A 497 -6.16 30.46 14.31
C ILE A 497 -5.30 30.92 15.49
N ALA A 498 -3.98 30.70 15.45
CA ALA A 498 -3.07 31.07 16.53
C ALA A 498 -3.13 32.57 16.84
N VAL A 499 -3.13 33.44 15.82
CA VAL A 499 -3.27 34.90 15.97
C VAL A 499 -4.62 35.28 16.58
N CYS A 500 -5.71 34.64 16.14
CA CYS A 500 -7.05 34.86 16.69
C CYS A 500 -7.11 34.54 18.19
N TYR A 501 -6.64 33.35 18.60
CA TYR A 501 -6.67 32.94 20.01
C TYR A 501 -5.68 33.72 20.88
N ALA A 502 -4.48 34.05 20.38
CA ALA A 502 -3.56 34.91 21.10
C ALA A 502 -4.20 36.28 21.39
N SER A 503 -4.90 36.86 20.41
CA SER A 503 -5.61 38.12 20.57
C SER A 503 -6.79 38.02 21.54
N ILE A 504 -7.59 36.95 21.45
CA ILE A 504 -8.66 36.65 22.41
C ILE A 504 -8.09 36.55 23.83
N PHE A 505 -7.01 35.78 24.01
CA PHE A 505 -6.37 35.58 25.31
C PHE A 505 -5.84 36.90 25.90
N VAL A 506 -5.17 37.72 25.09
CA VAL A 506 -4.68 39.05 25.51
C VAL A 506 -5.83 39.96 25.91
N LYS A 507 -6.93 40.00 25.15
CA LYS A 507 -8.12 40.80 25.48
C LYS A 507 -8.81 40.31 26.75
N VAL A 508 -8.97 38.99 26.90
CA VAL A 508 -9.54 38.38 28.11
C VAL A 508 -8.68 38.71 29.33
N LYS A 509 -7.35 38.56 29.25
CA LYS A 509 -6.42 38.89 30.35
C LYS A 509 -6.40 40.38 30.70
N ARG A 510 -6.46 41.27 29.69
CA ARG A 510 -6.59 42.72 29.90
C ARG A 510 -7.95 43.10 30.50
N SER A 511 -9.03 42.44 30.09
CA SER A 511 -10.38 42.64 30.63
C SER A 511 -10.48 42.15 32.08
N ILE A 512 -9.78 41.06 32.43
CA ILE A 512 -9.71 40.54 33.80
C ILE A 512 -9.19 41.56 34.80
N ARG A 513 -8.22 42.37 34.39
CA ARG A 513 -7.60 43.39 35.26
C ARG A 513 -8.46 44.63 35.49
N ARG A 514 -9.56 44.84 34.73
CA ARG A 514 -10.28 46.13 34.71
C ARG A 514 -11.69 46.13 35.31
N VAL A 515 -12.37 44.99 35.49
CA VAL A 515 -13.79 44.97 35.93
C VAL A 515 -14.11 43.82 36.89
N ARG A 516 -14.94 44.10 37.91
CA ARG A 516 -15.31 43.28 39.09
C ARG A 516 -16.64 42.48 38.94
N GLN A 517 -17.31 42.51 37.79
CA GLN A 517 -18.55 41.73 37.55
C GLN A 517 -18.23 40.30 37.08
N HIS A 518 -18.69 39.30 37.85
CA HIS A 518 -18.26 37.90 37.74
C HIS A 518 -19.14 37.00 36.81
N SER A 519 -20.47 37.17 36.75
CA SER A 519 -21.34 36.09 36.24
C SER A 519 -21.36 35.91 34.71
N HIS A 520 -21.49 36.99 33.93
CA HIS A 520 -21.53 36.92 32.46
C HIS A 520 -20.17 36.56 31.84
N ARG A 521 -19.08 36.86 32.57
CA ARG A 521 -17.71 36.73 32.10
C ARG A 521 -17.18 35.30 32.25
N ASP A 522 -17.62 34.58 33.28
CA ASP A 522 -17.25 33.18 33.49
C ASP A 522 -17.84 32.25 32.41
N GLU A 523 -19.02 32.57 31.84
CA GLU A 523 -19.58 31.79 30.74
C GLU A 523 -18.80 31.98 29.43
N GLU A 524 -18.41 33.20 29.10
CA GLU A 524 -17.62 33.52 27.90
C GLU A 524 -16.19 32.95 27.98
N ILE A 525 -15.55 33.02 29.16
CA ILE A 525 -14.22 32.41 29.40
C ILE A 525 -14.30 30.88 29.32
N LYS A 526 -15.33 30.26 29.92
CA LYS A 526 -15.55 28.81 29.82
C LYS A 526 -15.84 28.38 28.38
N MET A 527 -16.51 29.21 27.59
CA MET A 527 -16.75 28.94 26.17
C MET A 527 -15.46 29.05 25.34
N ALA A 528 -14.65 30.08 25.57
CA ALA A 528 -13.36 30.26 24.89
C ALA A 528 -12.34 29.16 25.22
N SER A 529 -12.30 28.71 26.48
CA SER A 529 -11.45 27.59 26.90
C SER A 529 -11.83 26.27 26.21
N LYS A 530 -13.13 26.00 26.01
CA LYS A 530 -13.59 24.82 25.26
C LYS A 530 -13.14 24.87 23.80
N MET A 531 -13.22 26.03 23.17
CA MET A 531 -12.80 26.25 21.78
C MET A 531 -11.28 26.15 21.60
N ALA A 532 -10.50 26.54 22.62
CA ALA A 532 -9.06 26.36 22.62
C ALA A 532 -8.64 24.87 22.71
N VAL A 533 -9.39 24.03 23.44
CA VAL A 533 -9.14 22.57 23.48
C VAL A 533 -9.36 21.94 22.10
N ILE A 534 -10.45 22.33 21.41
CA ILE A 534 -10.78 21.88 20.06
C ILE A 534 -9.67 22.23 19.06
N VAL A 535 -9.18 23.46 19.12
CA VAL A 535 -8.10 23.92 18.24
C VAL A 535 -6.77 23.26 18.58
N GLY A 536 -6.50 23.05 19.87
CA GLY A 536 -5.32 22.35 20.33
C GLY A 536 -5.29 20.89 19.86
N SER A 537 -6.41 20.18 19.91
CA SER A 537 -6.48 18.79 19.45
C SER A 537 -6.24 18.67 17.95
N ASP A 538 -6.84 19.55 17.14
CA ASP A 538 -6.64 19.56 15.68
C ASP A 538 -5.17 19.84 15.32
N CYS A 539 -4.57 20.87 15.92
CA CYS A 539 -3.17 21.21 15.74
C CYS A 539 -2.24 20.04 16.10
N LEU A 540 -2.48 19.38 17.23
CA LEU A 540 -1.68 18.22 17.67
C LEU A 540 -1.80 17.02 16.71
N CYS A 541 -2.96 16.83 16.07
CA CYS A 541 -3.15 15.75 15.09
C CYS A 541 -2.42 16.05 13.77
N TRP A 542 -2.33 17.32 13.37
CA TRP A 542 -1.61 17.71 12.14
C TRP A 542 -0.10 17.81 12.30
N MET A 543 0.41 18.07 13.51
CA MET A 543 1.86 18.22 13.75
C MET A 543 2.72 17.04 13.24
N PRO A 544 2.39 15.77 13.53
CA PRO A 544 3.17 14.63 13.02
C PRO A 544 3.21 14.59 11.49
N VAL A 545 2.09 14.90 10.83
CA VAL A 545 1.97 14.91 9.36
C VAL A 545 2.86 15.99 8.75
N ILE A 546 2.86 17.18 9.34
CA ILE A 546 3.68 18.31 8.87
C ILE A 546 5.17 18.00 9.07
N ILE A 547 5.55 17.49 10.26
CA ILE A 547 6.95 17.18 10.58
C ILE A 547 7.47 16.05 9.68
N LEU A 548 6.75 14.94 9.59
CA LEU A 548 7.15 13.82 8.74
C LEU A 548 7.10 14.18 7.25
N GLY A 549 6.18 15.05 6.84
CA GLY A 549 6.15 15.63 5.50
C GLY A 549 7.46 16.36 5.19
N ILE A 550 7.87 17.31 6.03
CA ILE A 550 9.12 18.06 5.83
C ILE A 550 10.33 17.12 5.81
N LEU A 551 10.42 16.18 6.76
CA LEU A 551 11.56 15.24 6.86
C LEU A 551 11.65 14.26 5.68
N SER A 552 10.49 13.84 5.16
CA SER A 552 10.42 12.99 3.96
C SER A 552 10.88 13.76 2.71
N GLN A 553 10.44 15.02 2.57
CA GLN A 553 10.82 15.86 1.43
C GLN A 553 12.29 16.29 1.43
N THR A 554 12.92 16.47 2.60
CA THR A 554 14.37 16.72 2.70
C THR A 554 15.21 15.46 2.48
N SER A 555 14.57 14.31 2.20
CA SER A 555 15.20 13.01 2.03
C SER A 555 16.02 12.57 3.25
N ALA A 556 15.72 13.14 4.43
CA ALA A 556 16.42 12.84 5.67
C ALA A 556 16.02 11.47 6.25
N ILE A 557 14.77 11.05 6.02
CA ILE A 557 14.21 9.80 6.55
C ILE A 557 13.33 9.13 5.48
N ARG A 558 13.50 7.81 5.28
CA ARG A 558 12.54 6.98 4.55
C ARG A 558 11.49 6.45 5.53
N ILE A 559 10.22 6.78 5.27
CA ILE A 559 9.11 6.37 6.13
C ILE A 559 8.78 4.90 5.87
N GLN A 560 8.82 4.07 6.90
CA GLN A 560 8.38 2.68 6.83
C GLN A 560 6.85 2.60 6.61
N PRO A 561 6.35 1.59 5.88
CA PRO A 561 4.91 1.42 5.63
C PRO A 561 4.05 1.39 6.89
N ASP A 562 4.56 0.80 7.97
CA ASP A 562 3.85 0.73 9.24
C ASP A 562 3.60 2.11 9.85
N VAL A 563 4.60 3.00 9.84
CA VAL A 563 4.48 4.37 10.37
C VAL A 563 3.46 5.17 9.56
N TYR A 564 3.47 4.99 8.24
CA TYR A 564 2.49 5.61 7.35
C TYR A 564 1.07 5.12 7.67
N ALA A 565 0.88 3.81 7.87
CA ALA A 565 -0.42 3.23 8.23
C ALA A 565 -0.96 3.79 9.55
N TRP A 566 -0.13 3.89 10.60
CA TRP A 566 -0.53 4.48 11.88
C TRP A 566 -0.99 5.94 11.76
N LEU A 567 -0.26 6.72 10.96
CA LEU A 567 -0.59 8.13 10.75
C LEU A 567 -1.95 8.30 10.04
N VAL A 568 -2.20 7.51 8.99
CA VAL A 568 -3.44 7.59 8.22
C VAL A 568 -4.64 7.04 8.97
N VAL A 569 -4.49 5.90 9.65
CA VAL A 569 -5.61 5.18 10.29
C VAL A 569 -5.97 5.78 11.64
N PHE A 570 -4.97 6.23 12.39
CA PHE A 570 -5.18 6.68 13.76
C PHE A 570 -5.09 8.20 13.89
N VAL A 571 -3.98 8.81 13.47
CA VAL A 571 -3.70 10.23 13.77
C VAL A 571 -4.62 11.19 13.01
N LEU A 572 -4.93 10.92 11.74
CA LEU A 572 -5.83 11.79 10.97
C LEU A 572 -7.31 11.68 11.41
N PRO A 573 -7.91 10.48 11.56
CA PRO A 573 -9.35 10.36 11.82
C PRO A 573 -9.73 10.60 13.28
N ILE A 574 -8.78 10.52 14.21
CA ILE A 574 -9.06 10.71 15.64
C ILE A 574 -9.66 12.08 15.93
N ASN A 575 -9.19 13.13 15.26
CA ASN A 575 -9.69 14.49 15.46
C ASN A 575 -11.18 14.58 15.11
N SER A 576 -11.58 14.07 13.95
CA SER A 576 -12.97 14.01 13.50
C SER A 576 -13.86 13.13 14.38
N SER A 577 -13.29 12.10 15.01
CA SER A 577 -14.02 11.26 15.97
C SER A 577 -14.21 11.95 17.33
N LEU A 578 -13.22 12.74 17.79
CA LEU A 578 -13.25 13.42 19.10
C LEU A 578 -14.13 14.67 19.10
N ASN A 579 -14.23 15.32 17.94
CA ASN A 579 -15.00 16.53 17.69
C ASN A 579 -16.42 16.50 18.31
N PRO A 580 -17.28 15.51 18.04
CA PRO A 580 -18.59 15.37 18.70
C PRO A 580 -18.58 15.43 20.24
N TYR A 581 -17.59 14.79 20.85
CA TYR A 581 -17.45 14.72 22.30
C TYR A 581 -17.05 16.08 22.87
N LEU A 582 -16.16 16.79 22.17
CA LEU A 582 -15.70 18.13 22.53
C LEU A 582 -16.80 19.20 22.31
N TYR A 583 -17.56 19.12 21.20
CA TYR A 583 -18.58 20.11 20.83
C TYR A 583 -19.86 20.02 21.65
N THR A 584 -20.35 18.80 21.87
CA THR A 584 -21.76 18.58 22.21
C THR A 584 -21.94 17.82 23.52
N ILE A 585 -21.15 16.79 23.80
CA ILE A 585 -21.38 15.96 24.99
C ILE A 585 -20.97 16.71 26.27
N VAL A 586 -19.82 17.39 26.27
CA VAL A 586 -19.39 18.19 27.43
C VAL A 586 -20.37 19.35 27.72
N THR A 587 -20.90 20.00 26.68
CA THR A 587 -21.87 21.09 26.81
C THR A 587 -23.25 20.59 27.22
N ALA A 588 -23.72 19.48 26.63
CA ALA A 588 -24.96 18.78 26.98
C ALA A 588 -25.03 18.35 28.45
N VAL A 589 -23.98 17.67 28.92
CA VAL A 589 -23.89 17.18 30.29
C VAL A 589 -23.83 18.36 31.26
N SER A 590 -23.12 19.44 30.91
CA SER A 590 -23.07 20.63 31.76
C SER A 590 -24.44 21.32 31.90
N ARG A 591 -25.22 21.40 30.82
CA ARG A 591 -26.59 21.95 30.85
C ARG A 591 -27.57 21.05 31.60
N ARG A 592 -27.53 19.73 31.38
CA ARG A 592 -28.36 18.77 32.15
C ARG A 592 -28.04 18.81 33.65
N ARG A 593 -26.76 18.91 34.03
CA ARG A 593 -26.35 19.09 35.43
C ARG A 593 -26.87 20.41 36.01
N GLN A 594 -26.85 21.51 35.27
CA GLN A 594 -27.43 22.79 35.70
C GLN A 594 -28.96 22.74 35.83
N ALA A 595 -29.65 22.09 34.90
CA ALA A 595 -31.10 21.88 34.96
C ALA A 595 -31.49 21.02 36.18
N ASN A 596 -30.76 19.92 36.43
CA ASN A 596 -30.98 19.08 37.60
C ASN A 596 -30.64 19.83 38.91
N TRP A 597 -29.57 20.63 38.95
CA TRP A 597 -29.20 21.45 40.11
C TRP A 597 -30.26 22.52 40.43
N SER A 598 -30.79 23.21 39.41
CA SER A 598 -31.86 24.20 39.60
C SER A 598 -33.18 23.57 40.04
N SER A 599 -33.49 22.35 39.59
CA SER A 599 -34.63 21.57 40.09
C SER A 599 -34.45 21.14 41.56
N SER A 600 -33.24 20.75 41.95
CA SER A 600 -32.90 20.39 43.34
C SER A 600 -32.97 21.60 44.28
N ARG A 601 -32.53 22.79 43.84
CA ARG A 601 -32.62 24.04 44.60
C ARG A 601 -34.06 24.53 44.80
N ARG A 602 -34.95 24.27 43.84
CA ARG A 602 -36.40 24.49 43.99
C ARG A 602 -37.06 23.52 44.98
N SER A 603 -36.50 22.32 45.17
CA SER A 603 -36.97 21.38 46.19
C SER A 603 -36.55 21.76 47.62
N SER A 604 -35.47 22.54 47.80
CA SER A 604 -34.97 22.96 49.12
C SER A 604 -35.52 24.31 49.62
N HIS A 605 -36.36 25.01 48.84
CA HIS A 605 -37.13 26.17 49.29
C HIS A 605 -38.62 25.87 49.18
N LYS A 606 -39.19 25.25 50.23
CA LYS A 606 -40.62 25.29 50.48
C LYS A 606 -40.98 26.73 50.87
N PRO A 607 -41.91 27.41 50.19
CA PRO A 607 -42.47 28.65 50.69
C PRO A 607 -43.41 28.31 51.86
N GLU A 608 -43.19 28.97 52.98
CA GLU A 608 -44.14 28.99 54.09
C GLU A 608 -45.43 29.68 53.59
N LYS A 609 -46.55 28.96 53.68
CA LYS A 609 -47.86 29.42 53.22
C LYS A 609 -48.37 30.52 54.15
N THR A 610 -48.59 31.73 53.62
CA THR A 610 -49.57 32.67 54.18
C THR A 610 -50.45 33.23 53.07
N LEU A 611 -51.70 32.74 53.11
CA LEU A 611 -53.01 33.21 52.63
C LEU A 611 -53.12 34.32 51.55
N ASN A 612 -53.85 33.98 50.49
CA ASN A 612 -54.32 34.78 49.34
C ASN A 612 -55.00 36.12 49.68
N ASN A 613 -54.91 37.08 48.73
CA ASN A 613 -56.06 37.62 47.99
C ASN A 613 -55.60 38.46 46.78
N ASP A 614 -56.01 38.04 45.58
CA ASP A 614 -55.81 38.74 44.31
C ASP A 614 -56.80 39.91 44.12
N VAL A 615 -56.37 40.97 43.42
CA VAL A 615 -57.24 41.97 42.78
C VAL A 615 -56.83 42.06 41.29
N PRO A 616 -57.77 41.98 40.32
CA PRO A 616 -57.43 41.96 38.89
C PRO A 616 -57.21 43.38 38.33
N MET A 617 -56.33 43.50 37.33
CA MET A 617 -56.08 44.74 36.57
C MET A 617 -56.40 44.50 35.08
N GLU A 618 -57.31 45.29 34.52
CA GLU A 618 -57.73 45.26 33.11
C GLU A 618 -57.23 46.52 32.36
N ARG A 619 -56.85 46.36 31.08
CA ARG A 619 -56.12 47.36 30.28
C ARG A 619 -57.08 48.06 29.29
N ARG A 620 -57.28 49.37 29.38
CA ARG A 620 -58.02 50.13 28.34
C ARG A 620 -57.04 50.66 27.28
N ALA A 621 -57.38 50.41 26.03
CA ALA A 621 -56.65 50.85 24.85
C ALA A 621 -56.80 52.37 24.68
N ASP A 622 -55.67 53.06 24.74
CA ASP A 622 -55.35 54.42 24.27
C ASP A 622 -54.68 55.23 25.38
N SER A 623 -53.38 55.48 25.20
CA SER A 623 -52.39 56.08 26.12
C SER A 623 -51.79 55.13 27.19
N GLY A 624 -50.69 54.47 26.84
CA GLY A 624 -50.01 53.47 27.68
C GLY A 624 -49.27 54.02 28.90
N CYS A 625 -49.97 54.31 30.00
CA CYS A 625 -49.39 54.47 31.34
C CYS A 625 -50.23 53.72 32.39
N TRP A 626 -49.60 53.07 33.38
CA TRP A 626 -50.28 52.33 34.46
C TRP A 626 -50.57 53.28 35.64
N THR A 627 -51.82 53.42 36.05
CA THR A 627 -52.22 54.10 37.29
C THR A 627 -52.91 53.14 38.25
N ILE A 628 -52.56 53.24 39.54
CA ILE A 628 -53.21 52.51 40.63
C ILE A 628 -54.49 53.26 41.00
N THR A 629 -55.64 52.63 40.81
CA THR A 629 -56.92 53.13 41.32
C THR A 629 -57.11 52.67 42.76
N THR A 630 -57.09 53.61 43.72
CA THR A 630 -57.59 53.35 45.08
C THR A 630 -59.12 53.48 45.10
N PRO A 631 -59.85 52.69 45.91
CA PRO A 631 -61.29 52.78 45.97
C PRO A 631 -61.73 54.07 46.67
N THR A 632 -62.75 54.68 46.08
CA THR A 632 -63.56 55.77 46.62
C THR A 632 -64.10 55.44 48.02
N ALA A 633 -63.81 56.30 49.00
CA ALA A 633 -64.53 56.36 50.26
C ALA A 633 -65.74 57.31 50.09
N THR A 634 -66.94 56.80 50.36
CA THR A 634 -68.13 57.63 50.61
C THR A 634 -68.13 58.13 52.06
N PRO A 635 -68.77 59.27 52.36
CA PRO A 635 -68.38 60.14 53.46
C PRO A 635 -69.17 59.86 54.74
N THR A 636 -68.51 60.00 55.90
CA THR A 636 -69.19 60.28 57.17
C THR A 636 -68.41 61.29 57.99
N ALA A 637 -69.11 62.40 58.27
CA ALA A 637 -68.96 63.34 59.38
C ALA A 637 -67.69 64.23 59.49
N THR A 638 -67.91 65.50 59.15
CA THR A 638 -67.42 66.73 59.81
C THR A 638 -67.30 66.60 61.34
N PRO A 639 -66.43 67.37 62.05
CA PRO A 639 -66.35 68.83 61.90
C PRO A 639 -64.99 69.52 62.08
N THR A 640 -64.94 70.78 61.59
CA THR A 640 -64.25 71.97 62.17
C THR A 640 -62.74 71.85 62.44
N THR A 641 -61.83 72.66 61.89
CA THR A 641 -61.81 74.13 61.83
C THR A 641 -60.80 74.64 60.78
N THR A 642 -61.18 75.75 60.16
CA THR A 642 -60.44 76.79 59.42
C THR A 642 -59.18 77.34 60.14
N PRO A 643 -58.50 78.37 59.61
CA PRO A 643 -57.82 78.51 58.31
C PRO A 643 -56.40 79.12 58.49
N THR A 644 -55.62 79.29 57.42
CA THR A 644 -54.66 80.40 57.17
C THR A 644 -53.83 80.02 55.93
N SER A 645 -54.09 80.56 54.74
CA SER A 645 -53.81 81.92 54.24
C SER A 645 -52.48 82.04 53.49
N SER A 646 -52.54 82.87 52.43
CA SER A 646 -51.47 83.40 51.56
C SER A 646 -51.05 82.47 50.40
N ILE A 647 -51.47 82.67 49.14
CA ILE A 647 -51.44 83.86 48.25
C ILE A 647 -50.01 84.27 47.90
N TYR A 648 -49.56 83.96 46.68
CA TYR A 648 -49.19 84.91 45.61
C TYR A 648 -48.73 84.08 44.38
N ARG A 649 -49.50 84.01 43.29
CA ARG A 649 -49.62 84.97 42.15
C ARG A 649 -48.44 84.88 41.18
N GLY A 650 -48.76 84.50 39.94
CA GLY A 650 -47.85 84.51 38.80
C GLY A 650 -48.44 83.79 37.59
N ASN A 651 -49.62 84.23 37.16
CA ASN A 651 -50.15 83.96 35.81
C ASN A 651 -50.06 85.25 35.01
N PHE A 652 -50.09 85.08 33.68
CA PHE A 652 -50.22 86.04 32.57
C PHE A 652 -48.99 86.02 31.64
N GLU A 653 -49.12 85.89 30.31
CA GLU A 653 -50.28 85.96 29.41
C GLU A 653 -49.77 85.59 28.01
N HIS A 654 -50.64 85.04 27.15
CA HIS A 654 -50.65 85.50 25.76
C HIS A 654 -52.13 85.58 25.36
N MET A 655 -52.68 86.77 25.59
CA MET A 655 -54.01 87.28 25.20
C MET A 655 -55.25 86.61 25.81
#